data_AF-A0A1F2TJ85-F1
#
_entry.id   AF-A0A1F2TJ85-F1
#
_cell.length_a   1.000
_cell.length_b   1.000
_cell.length_c   1.000
_cell.angle_alpha   90.00
_cell.angle_beta   90.00
_cell.angle_gamma   90.00
#
_symmetry.space_group_name_H-M   'P 1'
#
loop_
_entity.id
_entity.type
_entity.pdbx_description
1 polymer ?
#
loop_
_entity_poly.entity_id
_entity_poly.type
_entity_poly.pdbx_seq_one_letter_code
_entity_poly.pdbx_strand_id
1 'polypeptide(L)'
;MNAIITARSSGSMAAEVTRMWKNTGRLVLIAFAAASAAVSAGQPGQAESLLQAARNKAIVEGKLAEAIELYRDVLAKYEQDRPVAARALAALGQCYEKLGAAQTAEARKAYERIIRDYPEQKDLVGEAHARLAALAARSGEAGTSMLSVRKLWPSMEPSGKVSPDGRFVSFADWSAGGHLAIRDVATGEQRRLTDIGGQARPDGYAEYSVPSPDSRLIAFAWVGNAGRTYDLSVIGIDGTKPRVLRSAGNGVNRQFPLAWTPDGRHLLVESVKTDGTRDMMLVALADGSAKLLKAVGKDPSPGGAFSPDGRFIAWSTPEGIALFDVQSATETPLIPDRSPHSVLGWSPDGRHILFSSERSGSGDAWIVAVAGGKAVAEPAFVKKNWGFLPLGITRSGAFFYAVNATVGSVRIAELDPATGTVVSPPQPASTRANTWAPAWSPDGRSLAYIAAREPNWFVVVRSLATGDEREFPLGERSLELGASLRWFPDGKSIALPAFEPGKGDSLVRLDVETGRISHLMSLPSGVGFPRFGISRDGDAILRQVGSRTIARDLKTGQERVVFEKEGFYSRVLSPDGRRVVVAVREGKTQVLLVMRADGTESRELVRIDPEKDLQFGGGPWWTPDGRYIFFIKGVKGAPMQWQLWRIAPEGGEPQRLGLTIPGRLMGSPQPHPDGRRLAMSSVEPRIEVWVMENFLPKPAPKS
;
A
#
# COMPACT_ATOMS: atom_id res chain seq x y z
N MET A 1 -11.93 55.78 22.21
CA MET A 1 -12.89 56.68 21.53
C MET A 1 -14.01 55.84 20.94
N ASN A 2 -15.24 56.34 21.04
CA ASN A 2 -16.50 56.14 20.30
C ASN A 2 -16.69 54.92 19.36
N ALA A 3 -17.89 54.33 19.20
CA ALA A 3 -19.13 54.35 19.99
C ALA A 3 -20.19 53.35 19.43
N ILE A 4 -20.83 52.58 20.31
CA ILE A 4 -22.30 52.34 20.48
C ILE A 4 -23.18 52.03 19.23
N ILE A 5 -24.04 50.98 19.31
CA ILE A 5 -25.54 51.06 19.25
C ILE A 5 -26.20 49.69 19.58
N THR A 6 -27.12 49.69 20.57
CA THR A 6 -28.21 48.73 20.98
C THR A 6 -28.02 47.18 20.85
N ALA A 7 -28.28 46.31 21.85
CA ALA A 7 -29.46 46.10 22.73
C ALA A 7 -30.69 45.52 21.98
N ARG A 8 -31.54 44.58 22.47
CA ARG A 8 -31.86 43.86 23.74
C ARG A 8 -32.28 42.40 23.38
N SER A 9 -32.59 41.40 24.22
CA SER A 9 -32.39 40.95 25.64
C SER A 9 -32.88 39.46 25.69
N SER A 10 -33.23 38.71 26.76
CA SER A 10 -33.35 38.82 28.24
C SER A 10 -33.59 37.41 28.85
N GLY A 11 -33.25 37.17 30.13
CA GLY A 11 -33.47 35.90 30.88
C GLY A 11 -32.14 35.19 31.19
N SER A 12 -31.53 35.27 32.38
CA SER A 12 -32.00 35.07 33.77
C SER A 12 -32.37 33.60 34.08
N MET A 13 -31.90 32.96 35.15
CA MET A 13 -31.12 33.44 36.32
C MET A 13 -29.85 32.60 36.59
N ALA A 14 -28.86 33.24 37.21
CA ALA A 14 -27.78 32.61 37.96
C ALA A 14 -27.61 33.35 39.30
N ALA A 15 -27.21 32.64 40.36
CA ALA A 15 -27.42 33.01 41.78
C ALA A 15 -28.93 33.01 42.15
N GLU A 16 -29.36 32.45 43.29
CA GLU A 16 -28.73 32.55 44.60
C GLU A 16 -28.36 31.22 45.33
N VAL A 17 -27.14 31.24 45.86
CA VAL A 17 -26.78 31.03 47.29
C VAL A 17 -27.30 29.79 48.05
N THR A 18 -26.45 28.77 48.06
CA THR A 18 -25.76 28.27 49.29
C THR A 18 -26.44 28.53 50.65
N ARG A 19 -27.37 27.66 51.10
CA ARG A 19 -27.72 27.57 52.54
C ARG A 19 -28.42 26.27 52.94
N MET A 20 -27.91 25.65 54.02
CA MET A 20 -28.58 24.76 55.00
C MET A 20 -29.37 23.54 54.44
N TRP A 21 -29.04 22.27 54.69
CA TRP A 21 -28.54 21.63 55.92
C TRP A 21 -29.46 21.83 57.15
N LYS A 22 -30.61 21.11 57.16
CA LYS A 22 -31.27 20.52 58.36
C LYS A 22 -32.51 19.66 57.98
N ASN A 23 -32.79 18.67 58.83
CA ASN A 23 -34.03 17.92 59.18
C ASN A 23 -35.31 18.14 58.30
N THR A 24 -36.20 17.18 58.03
CA THR A 24 -36.73 16.01 58.80
C THR A 24 -37.55 15.11 57.84
N GLY A 25 -37.98 13.86 58.05
CA GLY A 25 -37.97 12.89 59.17
C GLY A 25 -38.30 11.46 58.67
N ARG A 26 -38.07 10.36 59.43
CA ARG A 26 -38.94 9.71 60.45
C ARG A 26 -40.23 9.06 59.88
N LEU A 27 -40.70 7.87 60.27
CA LEU A 27 -40.23 6.78 61.19
C LEU A 27 -40.10 5.45 60.39
N VAL A 28 -40.13 4.16 60.82
CA VAL A 28 -40.32 3.35 62.06
C VAL A 28 -39.38 2.12 61.88
N LEU A 29 -38.43 1.72 62.74
CA LEU A 29 -38.41 1.21 64.13
C LEU A 29 -38.87 -0.27 64.38
N ILE A 30 -37.87 -1.16 64.49
CA ILE A 30 -37.72 -2.29 65.45
C ILE A 30 -38.70 -3.50 65.43
N ALA A 31 -38.13 -4.69 65.21
CA ALA A 31 -38.32 -5.92 66.03
C ALA A 31 -37.08 -6.86 65.85
N PHE A 32 -36.84 -7.82 66.75
CA PHE A 32 -35.57 -8.58 66.84
C PHE A 32 -35.79 -10.06 67.23
N ALA A 33 -35.03 -10.99 66.59
CA ALA A 33 -34.92 -12.43 66.89
C ALA A 33 -36.25 -13.26 66.74
N ALA A 34 -36.25 -14.60 66.62
CA ALA A 34 -35.21 -15.62 66.89
C ALA A 34 -35.43 -16.93 66.07
N ALA A 35 -34.65 -17.97 66.41
CA ALA A 35 -34.80 -19.40 66.07
C ALA A 35 -34.38 -19.87 64.65
N SER A 36 -33.80 -21.08 64.61
CA SER A 36 -33.12 -21.69 63.46
C SER A 36 -33.87 -22.88 62.88
N ALA A 37 -33.50 -23.26 61.64
CA ALA A 37 -33.93 -24.45 60.89
C ALA A 37 -35.41 -24.45 60.42
N ALA A 38 -35.75 -24.92 59.21
CA ALA A 38 -35.01 -25.79 58.30
C ALA A 38 -35.28 -25.51 56.80
N VAL A 39 -34.41 -26.06 55.93
CA VAL A 39 -34.55 -26.26 54.47
C VAL A 39 -35.05 -25.09 53.61
N SER A 40 -34.15 -24.53 52.81
CA SER A 40 -34.50 -24.02 51.48
C SER A 40 -33.37 -24.29 50.47
N ALA A 41 -33.74 -24.71 49.26
CA ALA A 41 -32.83 -24.66 48.11
C ALA A 41 -32.71 -23.20 47.64
N GLY A 42 -31.55 -22.80 47.11
CA GLY A 42 -31.25 -21.41 46.77
C GLY A 42 -32.24 -20.80 45.76
N GLN A 43 -32.73 -19.59 46.03
CA GLN A 43 -33.59 -18.87 45.09
C GLN A 43 -32.77 -18.24 43.95
N PRO A 44 -33.11 -18.50 42.66
CA PRO A 44 -32.33 -17.99 41.52
C PRO A 44 -32.15 -16.45 41.50
N GLY A 45 -33.14 -15.70 41.97
CA GLY A 45 -33.09 -14.23 41.98
C GLY A 45 -32.00 -13.63 42.88
N GLN A 46 -31.54 -14.35 43.91
CA GLN A 46 -30.52 -13.84 44.83
C GLN A 46 -29.10 -13.97 44.23
N ALA A 47 -28.84 -15.05 43.49
CA ALA A 47 -27.58 -15.29 42.79
C ALA A 47 -27.36 -14.26 41.66
N GLU A 48 -28.37 -14.05 40.81
CA GLU A 48 -28.29 -13.10 39.69
C GLU A 48 -28.16 -11.64 40.18
N SER A 49 -28.82 -11.30 41.30
CA SER A 49 -28.70 -9.98 41.96
C SER A 49 -27.26 -9.71 42.42
N LEU A 50 -26.60 -10.68 43.04
CA LEU A 50 -25.19 -10.57 43.46
C LEU A 50 -24.24 -10.52 42.26
N LEU A 51 -24.48 -11.31 41.21
CA LEU A 51 -23.72 -11.26 39.95
C LEU A 51 -23.81 -9.88 39.29
N GLN A 52 -25.01 -9.27 39.28
CA GLN A 52 -25.22 -7.93 38.73
C GLN A 52 -24.62 -6.83 39.62
N ALA A 53 -24.63 -6.98 40.95
CA ALA A 53 -23.95 -6.06 41.86
C ALA A 53 -22.42 -6.06 41.63
N ALA A 54 -21.80 -7.24 41.52
CA ALA A 54 -20.40 -7.40 41.14
C ALA A 54 -20.09 -6.76 39.77
N ARG A 55 -21.00 -6.94 38.80
CA ARG A 55 -20.88 -6.35 37.46
C ARG A 55 -20.96 -4.83 37.46
N ASN A 56 -21.85 -4.25 38.26
CA ASN A 56 -21.94 -2.80 38.44
C ASN A 56 -20.65 -2.24 39.05
N LYS A 57 -20.07 -2.93 40.04
CA LYS A 57 -18.75 -2.57 40.61
C LYS A 57 -17.64 -2.60 39.57
N ALA A 58 -17.58 -3.66 38.74
CA ALA A 58 -16.53 -3.86 37.73
C ALA A 58 -16.62 -2.94 36.50
N ILE A 59 -17.83 -2.50 36.13
CA ILE A 59 -18.10 -1.79 34.86
C ILE A 59 -18.52 -0.33 35.08
N VAL A 60 -19.39 -0.04 36.07
CA VAL A 60 -19.96 1.29 36.29
C VAL A 60 -19.14 2.10 37.30
N GLU A 61 -18.72 1.47 38.41
CA GLU A 61 -17.90 2.15 39.43
C GLU A 61 -16.39 2.02 39.19
N GLY A 62 -15.94 1.15 38.26
CA GLY A 62 -14.52 0.88 37.99
C GLY A 62 -13.75 0.18 39.12
N LYS A 63 -14.44 -0.26 40.18
CA LYS A 63 -13.87 -0.79 41.42
C LYS A 63 -13.58 -2.29 41.31
N LEU A 64 -12.57 -2.63 40.51
CA LEU A 64 -12.19 -4.01 40.18
C LEU A 64 -11.90 -4.87 41.43
N ALA A 65 -11.25 -4.33 42.46
CA ALA A 65 -10.98 -5.07 43.70
C ALA A 65 -12.26 -5.42 44.48
N GLU A 66 -13.20 -4.47 44.64
CA GLU A 66 -14.50 -4.74 45.27
C GLU A 66 -15.32 -5.75 44.45
N ALA A 67 -15.23 -5.69 43.12
CA ALA A 67 -15.90 -6.65 42.23
C ALA A 67 -15.31 -8.08 42.31
N ILE A 68 -13.99 -8.21 42.43
CA ILE A 68 -13.29 -9.50 42.56
C ILE A 68 -13.76 -10.24 43.81
N GLU A 69 -13.86 -9.55 44.95
CA GLU A 69 -14.38 -10.18 46.17
C GLU A 69 -15.86 -10.57 46.03
N LEU A 70 -16.70 -9.74 45.41
CA LEU A 70 -18.10 -10.11 45.14
C LEU A 70 -18.22 -11.32 44.19
N TYR A 71 -17.36 -11.46 43.16
CA TYR A 71 -17.35 -12.64 42.31
C TYR A 71 -16.85 -13.89 43.04
N ARG A 72 -15.87 -13.77 43.93
CA ARG A 72 -15.45 -14.86 44.84
C ARG A 72 -16.57 -15.28 45.78
N ASP A 73 -17.32 -14.31 46.30
CA ASP A 73 -18.44 -14.51 47.21
C ASP A 73 -19.63 -15.20 46.51
N VAL A 74 -19.91 -14.85 45.24
CA VAL A 74 -20.84 -15.59 44.37
C VAL A 74 -20.37 -17.03 44.14
N LEU A 75 -19.09 -17.24 43.84
CA LEU A 75 -18.54 -18.58 43.63
C LEU A 75 -18.59 -19.44 44.89
N ALA A 76 -18.34 -18.87 46.07
CA ALA A 76 -18.44 -19.59 47.35
C ALA A 76 -19.88 -19.97 47.73
N LYS A 77 -20.89 -19.21 47.27
CA LYS A 77 -22.30 -19.40 47.65
C LYS A 77 -23.12 -20.17 46.61
N TYR A 78 -22.71 -20.15 45.34
CA TYR A 78 -23.49 -20.67 44.21
C TYR A 78 -22.68 -21.57 43.25
N GLU A 79 -21.61 -22.23 43.71
CA GLU A 79 -20.81 -23.16 42.87
C GLU A 79 -21.65 -24.28 42.21
N GLN A 80 -22.75 -24.69 42.87
CA GLN A 80 -23.67 -25.70 42.35
C GLN A 80 -24.58 -25.17 41.23
N ASP A 81 -24.76 -23.85 41.10
CA ASP A 81 -25.44 -23.23 39.97
C ASP A 81 -24.42 -23.03 38.84
N ARG A 82 -24.29 -24.06 37.99
CA ARG A 82 -23.26 -24.13 36.96
C ARG A 82 -23.28 -22.93 35.99
N PRO A 83 -24.44 -22.46 35.49
CA PRO A 83 -24.52 -21.24 34.68
C PRO A 83 -24.15 -19.95 35.43
N VAL A 84 -24.46 -19.80 36.72
CA VAL A 84 -24.00 -18.64 37.53
C VAL A 84 -22.49 -18.72 37.76
N ALA A 85 -21.98 -19.87 38.20
CA ALA A 85 -20.57 -20.06 38.53
C ALA A 85 -19.64 -19.87 37.31
N ALA A 86 -20.00 -20.39 36.14
CA ALA A 86 -19.22 -20.18 34.92
C ALA A 86 -19.20 -18.70 34.49
N ARG A 87 -20.33 -17.98 34.59
CA ARG A 87 -20.40 -16.53 34.31
C ARG A 87 -19.59 -15.70 35.32
N ALA A 88 -19.61 -16.08 36.60
CA ALA A 88 -18.80 -15.45 37.64
C ALA A 88 -17.30 -15.67 37.41
N LEU A 89 -16.86 -16.87 37.02
CA LEU A 89 -15.46 -17.14 36.65
C LEU A 89 -15.02 -16.32 35.43
N ALA A 90 -15.86 -16.20 34.40
CA ALA A 90 -15.52 -15.41 33.21
C ALA A 90 -15.31 -13.93 33.55
N ALA A 91 -16.23 -13.34 34.32
CA ALA A 91 -16.13 -11.95 34.77
C ALA A 91 -14.95 -11.72 35.75
N LEU A 92 -14.67 -12.69 36.62
CA LEU A 92 -13.52 -12.67 37.52
C LEU A 92 -12.19 -12.67 36.74
N GLY A 93 -12.07 -13.53 35.72
CA GLY A 93 -10.90 -13.56 34.82
C GLY A 93 -10.69 -12.23 34.09
N GLN A 94 -11.77 -11.63 33.57
CA GLN A 94 -11.73 -10.31 32.94
C GLN A 94 -11.35 -9.18 33.92
N CYS A 95 -11.71 -9.29 35.21
CA CYS A 95 -11.29 -8.32 36.22
C CYS A 95 -9.79 -8.43 36.52
N TYR A 96 -9.24 -9.65 36.60
CA TYR A 96 -7.80 -9.85 36.75
C TYR A 96 -7.00 -9.39 35.52
N GLU A 97 -7.51 -9.58 34.29
CA GLU A 97 -6.89 -8.97 33.09
C GLU A 97 -6.75 -7.45 33.21
N LYS A 98 -7.81 -6.76 33.68
CA LYS A 98 -7.83 -5.30 33.82
C LYS A 98 -6.90 -4.77 34.94
N LEU A 99 -6.49 -5.62 35.88
CA LEU A 99 -5.48 -5.29 36.90
C LEU A 99 -4.03 -5.46 36.40
N GLY A 100 -3.84 -5.94 35.16
CA GLY A 100 -2.54 -5.98 34.50
C GLY A 100 -1.68 -7.20 34.83
N ALA A 101 -0.41 -7.15 34.39
CA ALA A 101 0.48 -8.32 34.31
C ALA A 101 0.66 -9.09 35.64
N ALA A 102 0.69 -8.39 36.77
CA ALA A 102 0.82 -9.02 38.09
C ALA A 102 -0.34 -9.96 38.47
N GLN A 103 -1.49 -9.86 37.79
CA GLN A 103 -2.69 -10.67 38.04
C GLN A 103 -2.98 -11.68 36.90
N THR A 104 -2.11 -11.78 35.88
CA THR A 104 -2.29 -12.70 34.75
C THR A 104 -2.40 -14.17 35.17
N ALA A 105 -1.73 -14.59 36.25
CA ALA A 105 -1.85 -15.95 36.78
C ALA A 105 -3.26 -16.25 37.34
N GLU A 106 -3.91 -15.29 37.99
CA GLU A 106 -5.28 -15.48 38.52
C GLU A 106 -6.34 -15.39 37.40
N ALA A 107 -6.12 -14.52 36.40
CA ALA A 107 -6.93 -14.52 35.17
C ALA A 107 -6.88 -15.90 34.47
N ARG A 108 -5.68 -16.45 34.32
CA ARG A 108 -5.43 -17.77 33.73
C ARG A 108 -6.15 -18.89 34.49
N LYS A 109 -5.99 -18.96 35.81
CA LYS A 109 -6.70 -19.93 36.68
C LYS A 109 -8.21 -19.87 36.51
N ALA A 110 -8.80 -18.66 36.42
CA ALA A 110 -10.24 -18.50 36.26
C ALA A 110 -10.73 -19.09 34.92
N TYR A 111 -10.04 -18.81 33.81
CA TYR A 111 -10.39 -19.35 32.50
C TYR A 111 -10.13 -20.86 32.37
N GLU A 112 -9.02 -21.38 32.91
CA GLU A 112 -8.73 -22.83 32.96
C GLU A 112 -9.80 -23.59 33.77
N ARG A 113 -10.34 -22.98 34.84
CA ARG A 113 -11.43 -23.55 35.65
C ARG A 113 -12.75 -23.64 34.89
N ILE A 114 -13.07 -22.69 34.00
CA ILE A 114 -14.26 -22.77 33.13
C ILE A 114 -14.17 -24.01 32.22
N ILE A 115 -13.04 -24.19 31.54
CA ILE A 115 -12.81 -25.29 30.59
C ILE A 115 -12.86 -26.65 31.31
N ARG A 116 -12.28 -26.75 32.50
CA ARG A 116 -12.18 -27.99 33.27
C ARG A 116 -13.49 -28.36 33.98
N ASP A 117 -14.10 -27.42 34.71
CA ASP A 117 -15.20 -27.72 35.63
C ASP A 117 -16.59 -27.52 35.00
N TYR A 118 -16.69 -26.74 33.90
CA TYR A 118 -17.95 -26.34 33.24
C TYR A 118 -17.97 -26.58 31.71
N PRO A 119 -17.52 -27.74 31.20
CA PRO A 119 -17.35 -28.00 29.76
C PRO A 119 -18.65 -27.95 28.94
N GLU A 120 -19.82 -28.03 29.58
CA GLU A 120 -21.12 -27.88 28.92
C GLU A 120 -21.45 -26.43 28.54
N GLN A 121 -20.79 -25.44 29.16
CA GLN A 121 -21.02 -24.01 28.94
C GLN A 121 -20.28 -23.51 27.69
N LYS A 122 -20.59 -24.10 26.53
CA LYS A 122 -19.80 -24.03 25.29
C LYS A 122 -19.32 -22.63 24.88
N ASP A 123 -20.17 -21.60 25.01
CA ASP A 123 -19.81 -20.23 24.64
C ASP A 123 -18.75 -19.64 25.58
N LEU A 124 -18.86 -19.89 26.89
CA LEU A 124 -17.90 -19.46 27.91
C LEU A 124 -16.59 -20.27 27.84
N VAL A 125 -16.66 -21.56 27.47
CA VAL A 125 -15.49 -22.39 27.16
C VAL A 125 -14.76 -21.84 25.92
N GLY A 126 -15.52 -21.43 24.89
CA GLY A 126 -15.00 -20.76 23.71
C GLY A 126 -14.30 -19.43 24.03
N GLU A 127 -14.92 -18.58 24.86
CA GLU A 127 -14.27 -17.36 25.35
C GLU A 127 -13.00 -17.69 26.15
N ALA A 128 -13.07 -18.62 27.11
CA ALA A 128 -11.95 -18.99 27.97
C ALA A 128 -10.72 -19.45 27.15
N HIS A 129 -10.89 -20.26 26.11
CA HIS A 129 -9.79 -20.64 25.22
C HIS A 129 -9.19 -19.44 24.46
N ALA A 130 -10.03 -18.52 23.94
CA ALA A 130 -9.54 -17.32 23.25
C ALA A 130 -8.79 -16.38 24.21
N ARG A 131 -9.29 -16.23 25.44
CA ARG A 131 -8.66 -15.44 26.52
C ARG A 131 -7.31 -16.00 26.94
N LEU A 132 -7.20 -17.32 27.12
CA LEU A 132 -5.94 -17.96 27.45
C LEU A 132 -4.88 -17.80 26.34
N ALA A 133 -5.30 -17.91 25.07
CA ALA A 133 -4.40 -17.63 23.94
C ALA A 133 -3.92 -16.16 23.92
N ALA A 134 -4.80 -15.20 24.20
CA ALA A 134 -4.44 -13.78 24.30
C ALA A 134 -3.50 -13.49 25.48
N LEU A 135 -3.65 -14.18 26.62
CA LEU A 135 -2.72 -14.07 27.75
C LEU A 135 -1.33 -14.65 27.42
N ALA A 136 -1.26 -15.83 26.79
CA ALA A 136 -0.01 -16.45 26.37
C ALA A 136 0.74 -15.63 25.28
N ALA A 137 -0.01 -14.92 24.42
CA ALA A 137 0.57 -13.98 23.46
C ALA A 137 1.17 -12.73 24.14
N ARG A 138 0.66 -12.32 25.31
CA ARG A 138 1.20 -11.19 26.10
C ARG A 138 2.40 -11.58 26.97
N SER A 139 2.50 -12.82 27.44
CA SER A 139 3.60 -13.28 28.31
C SER A 139 4.88 -13.65 27.54
N GLY A 140 4.81 -13.83 26.22
CA GLY A 140 5.94 -14.27 25.40
C GLY A 140 6.26 -15.77 25.53
N GLU A 141 5.50 -16.53 26.32
CA GLU A 141 5.66 -17.97 26.51
C GLU A 141 5.25 -18.80 25.28
N ALA A 142 4.61 -18.17 24.29
CA ALA A 142 4.32 -18.75 22.98
C ALA A 142 5.62 -18.96 22.17
N GLY A 143 6.33 -20.05 22.46
CA GLY A 143 7.68 -20.38 21.96
C GLY A 143 7.93 -19.99 20.50
N THR A 144 8.92 -19.13 20.29
CA THR A 144 9.10 -18.29 19.10
C THR A 144 9.60 -19.06 17.87
N SER A 145 8.67 -19.55 17.06
CA SER A 145 8.91 -19.61 15.61
C SER A 145 8.88 -18.18 15.09
N MET A 146 10.05 -17.57 14.89
CA MET A 146 10.13 -16.20 14.37
C MET A 146 9.41 -16.07 13.03
N LEU A 147 8.85 -14.87 12.80
CA LEU A 147 8.19 -14.47 11.56
C LEU A 147 9.16 -14.70 10.38
N SER A 148 8.82 -15.63 9.49
CA SER A 148 9.60 -15.88 8.27
C SER A 148 9.05 -15.02 7.15
N VAL A 149 9.92 -14.25 6.49
CA VAL A 149 9.60 -13.45 5.31
C VAL A 149 10.71 -13.66 4.29
N ARG A 150 10.36 -14.20 3.12
CA ARG A 150 11.32 -14.52 2.06
C ARG A 150 10.79 -14.14 0.69
N LYS A 151 11.70 -13.67 -0.17
CA LYS A 151 11.42 -13.43 -1.59
C LYS A 151 11.32 -14.77 -2.29
N LEU A 152 10.24 -14.98 -3.05
CA LEU A 152 10.03 -16.17 -3.85
C LEU A 152 10.54 -15.95 -5.28
N TRP A 153 10.12 -14.86 -5.92
CA TRP A 153 10.54 -14.51 -7.29
C TRP A 153 10.90 -13.03 -7.42
N PRO A 154 12.05 -12.68 -8.05
CA PRO A 154 12.52 -11.31 -8.22
C PRO A 154 11.87 -10.56 -9.40
N SER A 155 11.06 -11.25 -10.20
CA SER A 155 10.22 -10.68 -11.25
C SER A 155 9.11 -11.67 -11.61
N MET A 156 7.87 -11.21 -11.52
CA MET A 156 6.67 -11.84 -12.09
C MET A 156 5.54 -10.79 -12.08
N GLU A 157 4.63 -10.82 -13.05
CA GLU A 157 3.39 -10.00 -13.00
C GLU A 157 2.21 -10.87 -12.54
N PRO A 158 1.90 -10.94 -11.23
CA PRO A 158 0.76 -11.70 -10.73
C PRO A 158 -0.57 -10.99 -11.05
N SER A 159 -1.42 -11.65 -11.84
CA SER A 159 -2.83 -11.29 -12.08
C SER A 159 -3.81 -12.34 -11.50
N GLY A 160 -3.33 -13.16 -10.55
CA GLY A 160 -4.06 -14.28 -9.96
C GLY A 160 -3.66 -14.56 -8.52
N LYS A 161 -3.91 -15.80 -8.07
CA LYS A 161 -3.78 -16.23 -6.67
C LYS A 161 -2.87 -17.44 -6.53
N VAL A 162 -2.35 -17.65 -5.31
CA VAL A 162 -1.69 -18.90 -4.93
C VAL A 162 -2.73 -20.02 -4.79
N SER A 163 -2.36 -21.25 -5.13
CA SER A 163 -3.20 -22.42 -4.89
C SER A 163 -3.35 -22.66 -3.38
N PRO A 164 -4.53 -23.11 -2.89
CA PRO A 164 -4.71 -23.45 -1.47
C PRO A 164 -3.74 -24.50 -0.92
N ASP A 165 -3.16 -25.37 -1.75
CA ASP A 165 -2.09 -26.28 -1.34
C ASP A 165 -0.66 -25.69 -1.39
N GLY A 166 -0.50 -24.45 -1.87
CA GLY A 166 0.78 -23.75 -1.97
C GLY A 166 1.71 -24.20 -3.10
N ARG A 167 1.29 -25.12 -3.97
CA ARG A 167 2.11 -25.65 -5.06
C ARG A 167 2.31 -24.69 -6.23
N PHE A 168 1.36 -23.83 -6.56
CA PHE A 168 1.46 -22.95 -7.72
C PHE A 168 0.83 -21.56 -7.51
N VAL A 169 1.21 -20.59 -8.34
CA VAL A 169 0.53 -19.29 -8.47
C VAL A 169 0.00 -19.14 -9.89
N SER A 170 -1.26 -18.73 -10.05
CA SER A 170 -1.86 -18.45 -11.37
C SER A 170 -1.61 -17.00 -11.81
N PHE A 171 -1.39 -16.80 -13.11
CA PHE A 171 -1.06 -15.48 -13.68
C PHE A 171 -1.38 -15.40 -15.18
N ALA A 172 -1.26 -14.20 -15.75
CA ALA A 172 -1.39 -13.94 -17.18
C ALA A 172 -0.01 -13.96 -17.87
N ASP A 173 0.18 -14.91 -18.79
CA ASP A 173 1.36 -15.01 -19.64
C ASP A 173 1.30 -13.96 -20.77
N TRP A 174 1.68 -12.73 -20.43
CA TRP A 174 1.80 -11.62 -21.39
C TRP A 174 2.84 -11.86 -22.49
N SER A 175 3.79 -12.80 -22.31
CA SER A 175 4.77 -13.14 -23.36
C SER A 175 4.11 -13.77 -24.60
N ALA A 176 2.89 -14.29 -24.45
CA ALA A 176 2.05 -14.80 -25.53
C ALA A 176 0.68 -14.09 -25.64
N GLY A 177 0.54 -12.87 -25.11
CA GLY A 177 -0.70 -12.09 -25.23
C GLY A 177 -1.70 -12.23 -24.07
N GLY A 178 -1.28 -12.77 -22.92
CA GLY A 178 -2.05 -12.74 -21.67
C GLY A 178 -2.83 -14.03 -21.38
N HIS A 179 -2.29 -15.19 -21.79
CA HIS A 179 -2.90 -16.49 -21.51
C HIS A 179 -2.97 -16.82 -20.02
N LEU A 180 -3.93 -17.65 -19.61
CA LEU A 180 -3.89 -18.21 -18.25
C LEU A 180 -2.74 -19.22 -18.15
N ALA A 181 -1.82 -18.98 -17.23
CA ALA A 181 -0.71 -19.85 -16.91
C ALA A 181 -0.60 -20.06 -15.39
N ILE A 182 0.17 -21.07 -15.00
CA ILE A 182 0.57 -21.33 -13.62
C ILE A 182 2.09 -21.40 -13.51
N ARG A 183 2.61 -20.96 -12.37
CA ARG A 183 4.01 -21.10 -12.00
C ARG A 183 4.15 -21.97 -10.76
N ASP A 184 4.93 -23.04 -10.85
CA ASP A 184 5.20 -23.92 -9.72
C ASP A 184 6.10 -23.23 -8.68
N VAL A 185 5.74 -23.33 -7.40
CA VAL A 185 6.38 -22.65 -6.27
C VAL A 185 7.70 -23.29 -5.85
N ALA A 186 7.91 -24.58 -6.14
CA ALA A 186 9.12 -25.33 -5.78
C ALA A 186 10.17 -25.30 -6.90
N THR A 187 9.77 -25.52 -8.16
CA THR A 187 10.71 -25.51 -9.31
C THR A 187 10.85 -24.13 -9.95
N GLY A 188 9.85 -23.25 -9.82
CA GLY A 188 9.79 -21.97 -10.51
C GLY A 188 9.42 -22.07 -12.00
N GLU A 189 9.17 -23.27 -12.52
CA GLU A 189 8.74 -23.54 -13.90
C GLU A 189 7.35 -22.96 -14.18
N GLN A 190 7.10 -22.63 -15.45
CA GLN A 190 5.84 -22.05 -15.90
C GLN A 190 5.16 -22.95 -16.94
N ARG A 191 3.85 -23.17 -16.79
CA ARG A 191 3.03 -23.92 -17.73
C ARG A 191 1.77 -23.14 -18.07
N ARG A 192 1.56 -22.90 -19.37
CA ARG A 192 0.34 -22.32 -19.91
C ARG A 192 -0.81 -23.34 -19.84
N LEU A 193 -2.03 -22.88 -19.56
CA LEU A 193 -3.23 -23.71 -19.45
C LEU A 193 -4.24 -23.43 -20.58
N THR A 194 -4.39 -22.18 -21.03
CA THR A 194 -5.18 -21.86 -22.24
C THR A 194 -4.29 -21.77 -23.47
N ASP A 195 -4.75 -22.29 -24.60
CA ASP A 195 -4.11 -22.11 -25.92
C ASP A 195 -5.13 -21.53 -26.90
N ILE A 196 -4.71 -20.60 -27.77
CA ILE A 196 -5.59 -19.89 -28.72
C ILE A 196 -5.54 -20.53 -30.12
N GLY A 197 -5.42 -21.85 -30.14
CA GLY A 197 -5.63 -22.73 -31.29
C GLY A 197 -7.10 -22.78 -31.78
N GLY A 198 -7.70 -21.62 -32.04
CA GLY A 198 -8.93 -21.48 -32.84
C GLY A 198 -10.25 -21.15 -32.11
N GLN A 199 -11.05 -20.34 -32.80
CA GLN A 199 -12.52 -20.17 -32.70
C GLN A 199 -13.18 -19.66 -31.41
N ALA A 200 -12.50 -19.53 -30.25
CA ALA A 200 -13.16 -19.05 -29.02
C ALA A 200 -13.25 -17.50 -28.89
N ARG A 201 -12.14 -16.79 -29.17
CA ARG A 201 -11.98 -15.32 -29.35
C ARG A 201 -10.47 -15.02 -29.47
N PRO A 202 -9.96 -14.48 -30.59
CA PRO A 202 -8.51 -14.23 -30.73
C PRO A 202 -8.02 -12.98 -29.97
N ASP A 203 -8.91 -12.04 -29.65
CA ASP A 203 -8.57 -10.70 -29.16
C ASP A 203 -8.76 -10.54 -27.63
N GLY A 204 -8.31 -11.51 -26.84
CA GLY A 204 -8.60 -11.57 -25.40
C GLY A 204 -7.53 -12.25 -24.53
N TYR A 205 -7.61 -11.99 -23.23
CA TYR A 205 -6.61 -12.39 -22.22
C TYR A 205 -7.28 -12.78 -20.89
N ALA A 206 -6.57 -13.47 -20.01
CA ALA A 206 -7.08 -13.93 -18.72
C ALA A 206 -6.66 -13.03 -17.56
N GLU A 207 -7.59 -12.69 -16.67
CA GLU A 207 -7.30 -11.96 -15.41
C GLU A 207 -8.09 -12.54 -14.23
N TYR A 208 -7.79 -12.06 -13.03
CA TYR A 208 -8.50 -12.38 -11.77
C TYR A 208 -8.57 -13.89 -11.52
N SER A 209 -7.47 -14.61 -11.75
CA SER A 209 -7.49 -16.07 -11.67
C SER A 209 -7.41 -16.58 -10.21
N VAL A 210 -8.34 -17.46 -9.83
CA VAL A 210 -8.53 -18.01 -8.49
C VAL A 210 -8.58 -19.54 -8.53
N PRO A 211 -7.58 -20.26 -8.00
CA PRO A 211 -7.59 -21.72 -7.89
C PRO A 211 -8.66 -22.24 -6.91
N SER A 212 -9.17 -23.45 -7.15
CA SER A 212 -10.17 -24.14 -6.33
C SER A 212 -9.63 -24.61 -4.97
N PRO A 213 -10.49 -24.91 -3.98
CA PRO A 213 -10.07 -25.40 -2.65
C PRO A 213 -9.21 -26.68 -2.72
N ASP A 214 -9.56 -27.59 -3.64
CA ASP A 214 -8.82 -28.82 -3.94
C ASP A 214 -7.62 -28.61 -4.87
N SER A 215 -7.43 -27.39 -5.38
CA SER A 215 -6.31 -26.97 -6.25
C SER A 215 -6.23 -27.73 -7.58
N ARG A 216 -7.38 -28.18 -8.12
CA ARG A 216 -7.49 -28.82 -9.44
C ARG A 216 -8.08 -27.94 -10.54
N LEU A 217 -8.95 -27.00 -10.18
CA LEU A 217 -9.58 -26.05 -11.11
C LEU A 217 -9.06 -24.63 -10.87
N ILE A 218 -9.19 -23.77 -11.87
CA ILE A 218 -8.97 -22.33 -11.76
C ILE A 218 -10.16 -21.62 -12.41
N ALA A 219 -10.81 -20.74 -11.65
CA ALA A 219 -11.77 -19.78 -12.18
C ALA A 219 -11.03 -18.51 -12.59
N PHE A 220 -11.44 -17.86 -13.67
CA PHE A 220 -10.82 -16.63 -14.18
C PHE A 220 -11.84 -15.80 -14.97
N ALA A 221 -11.53 -14.52 -15.15
CA ALA A 221 -12.22 -13.68 -16.12
C ALA A 221 -11.48 -13.74 -17.45
N TRP A 222 -12.17 -14.07 -18.55
CA TRP A 222 -11.64 -13.89 -19.90
C TRP A 222 -12.05 -12.52 -20.42
N VAL A 223 -11.06 -11.63 -20.53
CA VAL A 223 -11.22 -10.24 -20.97
C VAL A 223 -11.23 -10.19 -22.49
N GLY A 224 -12.18 -9.45 -23.06
CA GLY A 224 -12.32 -9.25 -24.50
C GLY A 224 -12.90 -7.89 -24.84
N ASN A 225 -13.14 -7.64 -26.15
CA ASN A 225 -13.68 -6.39 -26.68
C ASN A 225 -12.86 -5.17 -26.16
N ALA A 226 -11.53 -5.24 -26.30
CA ALA A 226 -10.59 -4.22 -25.83
C ALA A 226 -10.82 -3.79 -24.35
N GLY A 227 -10.99 -4.76 -23.45
CA GLY A 227 -11.18 -4.50 -22.02
C GLY A 227 -12.60 -4.09 -21.61
N ARG A 228 -13.61 -4.30 -22.47
CA ARG A 228 -15.01 -3.92 -22.20
C ARG A 228 -15.88 -5.07 -21.67
N THR A 229 -15.52 -6.32 -21.96
CA THR A 229 -16.31 -7.51 -21.59
C THR A 229 -15.44 -8.52 -20.85
N TYR A 230 -15.91 -9.02 -19.70
CA TYR A 230 -15.19 -10.01 -18.89
C TYR A 230 -16.11 -11.21 -18.66
N ASP A 231 -15.79 -12.34 -19.29
CA ASP A 231 -16.59 -13.57 -19.26
C ASP A 231 -16.04 -14.54 -18.19
N LEU A 232 -16.89 -14.95 -17.25
CA LEU A 232 -16.52 -15.88 -16.19
C LEU A 232 -16.26 -17.27 -16.77
N SER A 233 -15.06 -17.80 -16.55
CA SER A 233 -14.60 -19.07 -17.11
C SER A 233 -13.91 -19.95 -16.05
N VAL A 234 -13.89 -21.27 -16.28
CA VAL A 234 -13.16 -22.26 -15.47
C VAL A 234 -12.34 -23.18 -16.38
N ILE A 235 -11.15 -23.56 -15.93
CA ILE A 235 -10.30 -24.58 -16.55
C ILE A 235 -9.72 -25.54 -15.49
N GLY A 236 -9.39 -26.77 -15.85
CA GLY A 236 -8.63 -27.68 -15.01
C GLY A 236 -7.12 -27.57 -15.25
N ILE A 237 -6.31 -27.75 -14.21
CA ILE A 237 -4.84 -27.75 -14.33
C ILE A 237 -4.29 -29.01 -15.01
N ASP A 238 -5.14 -29.98 -15.31
CA ASP A 238 -4.85 -31.22 -16.04
C ASP A 238 -4.74 -31.04 -17.56
N GLY A 239 -5.11 -29.87 -18.09
CA GLY A 239 -5.15 -29.61 -19.54
C GLY A 239 -6.53 -29.83 -20.17
N THR A 240 -7.58 -30.01 -19.36
CA THR A 240 -8.97 -29.88 -19.83
C THR A 240 -9.20 -28.50 -20.48
N LYS A 241 -10.06 -28.45 -21.52
CA LYS A 241 -10.36 -27.19 -22.22
C LYS A 241 -11.12 -26.21 -21.30
N PRO A 242 -10.91 -24.88 -21.45
CA PRO A 242 -11.65 -23.90 -20.69
C PRO A 242 -13.15 -23.95 -21.01
N ARG A 243 -13.99 -23.87 -19.98
CA ARG A 243 -15.44 -23.76 -20.05
C ARG A 243 -15.87 -22.37 -19.57
N VAL A 244 -16.52 -21.60 -20.44
CA VAL A 244 -17.23 -20.38 -20.03
C VAL A 244 -18.42 -20.80 -19.16
N LEU A 245 -18.51 -20.23 -17.95
CA LEU A 245 -19.66 -20.41 -17.04
C LEU A 245 -20.72 -19.35 -17.31
N ARG A 246 -20.32 -18.07 -17.46
CA ARG A 246 -21.24 -16.96 -17.76
C ARG A 246 -20.55 -15.87 -18.59
N SER A 247 -21.10 -15.57 -19.76
CA SER A 247 -20.63 -14.48 -20.62
C SER A 247 -21.12 -13.11 -20.14
N ALA A 248 -20.47 -12.03 -20.57
CA ALA A 248 -21.05 -10.70 -20.60
C ALA A 248 -22.26 -10.65 -21.56
N GLY A 249 -23.30 -9.90 -21.19
CA GLY A 249 -24.59 -9.82 -21.88
C GLY A 249 -25.72 -9.40 -20.94
N ASN A 250 -26.91 -9.14 -21.49
CA ASN A 250 -28.15 -8.88 -20.73
C ASN A 250 -28.00 -7.82 -19.61
N GLY A 251 -27.28 -6.73 -19.88
CA GLY A 251 -27.03 -5.64 -18.94
C GLY A 251 -25.84 -5.85 -17.98
N VAL A 252 -25.19 -7.02 -17.98
CA VAL A 252 -23.92 -7.28 -17.27
C VAL A 252 -22.76 -7.18 -18.26
N ASN A 253 -21.78 -6.32 -18.00
CA ASN A 253 -20.60 -6.20 -18.86
C ASN A 253 -19.37 -6.93 -18.33
N ARG A 254 -19.24 -7.12 -17.01
CA ARG A 254 -18.03 -7.73 -16.43
C ARG A 254 -18.37 -8.68 -15.29
N GLN A 255 -17.72 -9.84 -15.24
CA GLN A 255 -17.83 -10.80 -14.15
C GLN A 255 -16.44 -11.18 -13.64
N PHE A 256 -16.20 -10.92 -12.35
CA PHE A 256 -14.92 -11.16 -11.68
C PHE A 256 -15.07 -12.27 -10.63
N PRO A 257 -14.43 -13.44 -10.76
CA PRO A 257 -14.38 -14.41 -9.68
C PRO A 257 -13.52 -13.88 -8.53
N LEU A 258 -14.07 -13.90 -7.32
CA LEU A 258 -13.39 -13.42 -6.11
C LEU A 258 -12.90 -14.57 -5.23
N ALA A 259 -13.76 -15.58 -5.02
CA ALA A 259 -13.47 -16.75 -4.20
C ALA A 259 -14.34 -17.95 -4.61
N TRP A 260 -13.88 -19.16 -4.30
CA TRP A 260 -14.70 -20.38 -4.33
C TRP A 260 -15.36 -20.60 -2.98
N THR A 261 -16.57 -21.18 -2.95
CA THR A 261 -17.08 -21.79 -1.70
C THR A 261 -16.19 -22.98 -1.28
N PRO A 262 -16.04 -23.28 0.02
CA PRO A 262 -15.14 -24.36 0.47
C PRO A 262 -15.48 -25.76 -0.07
N ASP A 263 -16.74 -26.00 -0.44
CA ASP A 263 -17.20 -27.23 -1.09
C ASP A 263 -16.84 -27.33 -2.59
N GLY A 264 -16.28 -26.26 -3.17
CA GLY A 264 -15.92 -26.15 -4.59
C GLY A 264 -17.12 -26.06 -5.55
N ARG A 265 -18.36 -26.00 -5.06
CA ARG A 265 -19.57 -26.07 -5.92
C ARG A 265 -20.01 -24.71 -6.47
N HIS A 266 -19.59 -23.61 -5.85
CA HIS A 266 -19.98 -22.26 -6.25
C HIS A 266 -18.79 -21.30 -6.27
N LEU A 267 -18.96 -20.21 -7.01
CA LEU A 267 -18.05 -19.06 -7.05
C LEU A 267 -18.78 -17.84 -6.49
N LEU A 268 -18.10 -17.09 -5.62
CA LEU A 268 -18.45 -15.70 -5.33
C LEU A 268 -17.93 -14.83 -6.46
N VAL A 269 -18.84 -14.12 -7.13
CA VAL A 269 -18.57 -13.37 -8.36
C VAL A 269 -19.12 -11.95 -8.22
N GLU A 270 -18.26 -10.96 -8.41
CA GLU A 270 -18.70 -9.58 -8.64
C GLU A 270 -19.19 -9.45 -10.08
N SER A 271 -20.47 -9.17 -10.27
CA SER A 271 -21.10 -8.89 -11.56
C SER A 271 -21.33 -7.39 -11.70
N VAL A 272 -20.64 -6.74 -12.64
CA VAL A 272 -20.78 -5.31 -12.92
C VAL A 272 -21.69 -5.09 -14.12
N LYS A 273 -22.67 -4.21 -13.94
CA LYS A 273 -23.69 -3.84 -14.92
C LYS A 273 -23.25 -2.70 -15.83
N THR A 274 -23.93 -2.55 -16.96
CA THR A 274 -23.66 -1.51 -17.96
C THR A 274 -23.88 -0.08 -17.44
N ASP A 275 -24.64 0.10 -16.37
CA ASP A 275 -24.84 1.38 -15.68
C ASP A 275 -23.77 1.71 -14.62
N GLY A 276 -22.80 0.79 -14.44
CA GLY A 276 -21.72 0.87 -13.45
C GLY A 276 -22.07 0.32 -12.06
N THR A 277 -23.28 -0.21 -11.84
CA THR A 277 -23.62 -0.86 -10.56
C THR A 277 -23.05 -2.27 -10.45
N ARG A 278 -22.85 -2.74 -9.22
CA ARG A 278 -22.21 -4.00 -8.85
C ARG A 278 -23.18 -4.87 -8.04
N ASP A 279 -23.28 -6.13 -8.41
CA ASP A 279 -23.97 -7.18 -7.65
C ASP A 279 -22.97 -8.26 -7.24
N MET A 280 -23.09 -8.75 -6.01
CA MET A 280 -22.33 -9.88 -5.51
C MET A 280 -23.19 -11.14 -5.63
N MET A 281 -22.72 -12.08 -6.45
CA MET A 281 -23.46 -13.27 -6.90
C MET A 281 -22.79 -14.56 -6.40
N LEU A 282 -23.60 -15.57 -6.06
CA LEU A 282 -23.16 -16.96 -6.00
C LEU A 282 -23.49 -17.62 -7.35
N VAL A 283 -22.46 -18.04 -8.09
CA VAL A 283 -22.57 -18.73 -9.38
C VAL A 283 -22.27 -20.22 -9.20
N ALA A 284 -23.17 -21.10 -9.63
CA ALA A 284 -22.99 -22.55 -9.53
C ALA A 284 -22.01 -23.07 -10.61
N LEU A 285 -21.10 -23.96 -10.20
CA LEU A 285 -20.14 -24.60 -11.10
C LEU A 285 -20.82 -25.57 -12.09
N ALA A 286 -21.98 -26.13 -11.73
CA ALA A 286 -22.67 -27.12 -12.56
C ALA A 286 -23.07 -26.54 -13.93
N ASP A 287 -23.88 -25.47 -13.91
CA ASP A 287 -24.63 -24.94 -15.05
C ASP A 287 -24.41 -23.43 -15.30
N GLY A 288 -23.68 -22.72 -14.43
CA GLY A 288 -23.53 -21.27 -14.51
C GLY A 288 -24.76 -20.47 -14.01
N SER A 289 -25.73 -21.12 -13.38
CA SER A 289 -26.86 -20.44 -12.71
C SER A 289 -26.34 -19.53 -11.59
N ALA A 290 -27.04 -18.42 -11.33
CA ALA A 290 -26.54 -17.36 -10.46
C ALA A 290 -27.62 -16.83 -9.51
N LYS A 291 -27.32 -16.84 -8.20
CA LYS A 291 -28.15 -16.28 -7.13
C LYS A 291 -27.54 -14.95 -6.66
N LEU A 292 -28.35 -13.89 -6.57
CA LEU A 292 -27.95 -12.63 -5.93
C LEU A 292 -27.75 -12.86 -4.42
N LEU A 293 -26.62 -12.39 -3.89
CA LEU A 293 -26.29 -12.43 -2.47
C LEU A 293 -26.46 -11.06 -1.81
N LYS A 294 -25.90 -10.01 -2.41
CA LYS A 294 -26.11 -8.59 -2.03
C LYS A 294 -25.90 -7.68 -3.24
N ALA A 295 -26.77 -6.70 -3.41
CA ALA A 295 -26.52 -5.58 -4.32
C ALA A 295 -25.58 -4.59 -3.63
N VAL A 296 -24.50 -4.18 -4.31
CA VAL A 296 -23.46 -3.28 -3.76
C VAL A 296 -23.62 -1.86 -4.29
N GLY A 297 -24.30 -1.65 -5.43
CA GLY A 297 -24.48 -0.31 -5.98
C GLY A 297 -23.22 0.17 -6.72
N LYS A 298 -22.85 1.45 -6.57
CA LYS A 298 -21.75 2.06 -7.36
C LYS A 298 -20.42 2.21 -6.61
N ASP A 299 -20.38 1.82 -5.35
CA ASP A 299 -19.19 1.91 -4.49
C ASP A 299 -18.02 1.08 -5.04
N PRO A 300 -16.77 1.24 -4.55
CA PRO A 300 -15.65 0.40 -4.96
C PRO A 300 -15.93 -1.11 -4.75
N SER A 301 -15.21 -1.98 -5.48
CA SER A 301 -15.31 -3.42 -5.22
C SER A 301 -14.89 -3.68 -3.77
N PRO A 302 -15.74 -4.30 -2.93
CA PRO A 302 -15.43 -4.54 -1.53
C PRO A 302 -14.38 -5.65 -1.35
N GLY A 303 -14.04 -6.36 -2.44
CA GLY A 303 -13.39 -7.66 -2.37
C GLY A 303 -14.30 -8.72 -1.74
N GLY A 304 -13.73 -9.86 -1.38
CA GLY A 304 -14.48 -10.90 -0.69
C GLY A 304 -13.66 -12.17 -0.52
N ALA A 305 -13.46 -12.58 0.73
CA ALA A 305 -12.88 -13.88 1.06
C ALA A 305 -13.86 -14.65 1.97
N PHE A 306 -14.19 -15.88 1.60
CA PHE A 306 -14.95 -16.77 2.49
C PHE A 306 -14.11 -17.18 3.70
N SER A 307 -14.77 -17.31 4.85
CA SER A 307 -14.25 -18.12 5.96
C SER A 307 -14.09 -19.58 5.51
N PRO A 308 -13.16 -20.37 6.10
CA PRO A 308 -12.95 -21.77 5.71
C PRO A 308 -14.16 -22.70 5.88
N ASP A 309 -15.13 -22.32 6.73
CA ASP A 309 -16.43 -23.01 6.89
C ASP A 309 -17.51 -22.54 5.88
N GLY A 310 -17.24 -21.49 5.10
CA GLY A 310 -18.13 -20.93 4.09
C GLY A 310 -19.25 -20.07 4.65
N ARG A 311 -19.34 -19.89 5.97
CA ARG A 311 -20.42 -19.16 6.64
C ARG A 311 -20.36 -17.66 6.44
N PHE A 312 -19.16 -17.07 6.44
CA PHE A 312 -18.96 -15.63 6.36
C PHE A 312 -18.18 -15.24 5.11
N ILE A 313 -18.47 -14.06 4.57
CA ILE A 313 -17.59 -13.36 3.64
C ILE A 313 -17.00 -12.16 4.39
N ALA A 314 -15.68 -12.06 4.43
CA ALA A 314 -14.98 -10.87 4.91
C ALA A 314 -14.69 -9.93 3.74
N TRP A 315 -15.04 -8.67 3.90
CA TRP A 315 -14.84 -7.65 2.86
C TRP A 315 -14.64 -6.24 3.43
N SER A 316 -14.19 -5.33 2.57
CA SER A 316 -13.96 -3.91 2.87
C SER A 316 -15.18 -3.07 2.53
N THR A 317 -15.50 -2.08 3.36
CA THR A 317 -16.55 -1.09 3.10
C THR A 317 -16.01 0.32 3.38
N PRO A 318 -16.71 1.41 2.99
CA PRO A 318 -16.31 2.79 3.35
C PRO A 318 -16.20 3.05 4.87
N GLU A 319 -16.77 2.16 5.69
CA GLU A 319 -16.77 2.19 7.16
C GLU A 319 -15.73 1.24 7.79
N GLY A 320 -14.91 0.54 6.98
CA GLY A 320 -13.80 -0.29 7.44
C GLY A 320 -13.87 -1.73 6.92
N ILE A 321 -13.96 -2.71 7.83
CA ILE A 321 -14.10 -4.14 7.47
C ILE A 321 -15.38 -4.69 8.09
N ALA A 322 -16.15 -5.43 7.31
CA ALA A 322 -17.37 -6.09 7.72
C ALA A 322 -17.37 -7.59 7.38
N LEU A 323 -18.19 -8.36 8.12
CA LEU A 323 -18.53 -9.74 7.80
C LEU A 323 -19.98 -9.82 7.33
N PHE A 324 -20.20 -10.50 6.21
CA PHE A 324 -21.52 -10.86 5.72
C PHE A 324 -21.78 -12.35 6.03
N ASP A 325 -22.79 -12.65 6.85
CA ASP A 325 -23.23 -14.03 7.11
C ASP A 325 -24.09 -14.51 5.93
N VAL A 326 -23.61 -15.57 5.26
CA VAL A 326 -24.18 -16.13 4.02
C VAL A 326 -25.51 -16.83 4.28
N GLN A 327 -25.77 -17.28 5.51
CA GLN A 327 -27.00 -18.00 5.88
C GLN A 327 -28.13 -17.04 6.24
N SER A 328 -27.86 -16.01 7.05
CA SER A 328 -28.86 -15.01 7.44
C SER A 328 -28.95 -13.80 6.50
N ALA A 329 -28.02 -13.67 5.55
CA ALA A 329 -27.86 -12.50 4.67
C ALA A 329 -27.66 -11.17 5.42
N THR A 330 -27.10 -11.24 6.64
CA THR A 330 -26.88 -10.09 7.52
C THR A 330 -25.42 -9.66 7.53
N GLU A 331 -25.18 -8.36 7.43
CA GLU A 331 -23.87 -7.75 7.57
C GLU A 331 -23.60 -7.30 9.02
N THR A 332 -22.37 -7.44 9.49
CA THR A 332 -21.92 -7.00 10.82
C THR A 332 -20.54 -6.33 10.70
N PRO A 333 -20.36 -5.09 11.20
CA PRO A 333 -19.05 -4.46 11.26
C PRO A 333 -18.08 -5.27 12.13
N LEU A 334 -16.89 -5.55 11.60
CA LEU A 334 -15.82 -6.26 12.30
C LEU A 334 -14.76 -5.29 12.83
N ILE A 335 -14.35 -4.33 12.00
CA ILE A 335 -13.42 -3.26 12.35
C ILE A 335 -14.04 -1.95 11.83
N PRO A 336 -14.83 -1.24 12.67
CA PRO A 336 -15.46 0.02 12.31
C PRO A 336 -14.46 1.18 12.42
N ASP A 337 -13.84 1.54 11.29
CA ASP A 337 -12.74 2.50 11.18
C ASP A 337 -12.73 3.05 9.75
N ARG A 338 -12.70 4.37 9.60
CA ARG A 338 -12.82 5.06 8.29
C ARG A 338 -11.51 5.14 7.50
N SER A 339 -10.43 4.53 7.99
CA SER A 339 -9.19 4.35 7.23
C SER A 339 -9.39 3.35 6.08
N PRO A 340 -8.70 3.52 4.93
CA PRO A 340 -8.82 2.60 3.81
C PRO A 340 -8.25 1.22 4.19
N HIS A 341 -9.13 0.24 4.32
CA HIS A 341 -8.79 -1.12 4.71
C HIS A 341 -8.97 -2.11 3.56
N SER A 342 -8.09 -3.10 3.45
CA SER A 342 -8.23 -4.22 2.50
C SER A 342 -8.07 -5.56 3.19
N VAL A 343 -9.02 -6.48 2.97
CA VAL A 343 -8.94 -7.86 3.47
C VAL A 343 -7.87 -8.61 2.67
N LEU A 344 -6.85 -9.12 3.36
CA LEU A 344 -5.72 -9.85 2.75
C LEU A 344 -5.96 -11.37 2.76
N GLY A 345 -6.69 -11.89 3.75
CA GLY A 345 -7.23 -13.25 3.77
C GLY A 345 -7.66 -13.74 5.16
N TRP A 346 -8.37 -14.85 5.20
CA TRP A 346 -8.64 -15.61 6.44
C TRP A 346 -7.48 -16.55 6.77
N SER A 347 -7.28 -16.83 8.06
CA SER A 347 -6.47 -17.98 8.48
C SER A 347 -7.16 -19.31 8.12
N PRO A 348 -6.40 -20.40 7.86
CA PRO A 348 -6.99 -21.70 7.49
C PRO A 348 -7.88 -22.34 8.57
N ASP A 349 -7.77 -21.91 9.82
CA ASP A 349 -8.61 -22.35 10.94
C ASP A 349 -9.90 -21.50 11.12
N GLY A 350 -10.06 -20.44 10.32
CA GLY A 350 -11.19 -19.51 10.38
C GLY A 350 -11.23 -18.58 11.60
N ARG A 351 -10.21 -18.61 12.46
CA ARG A 351 -10.17 -17.86 13.72
C ARG A 351 -9.55 -16.47 13.61
N HIS A 352 -8.97 -16.13 12.46
CA HIS A 352 -8.29 -14.86 12.27
C HIS A 352 -8.49 -14.30 10.86
N ILE A 353 -8.42 -12.97 10.73
CA ILE A 353 -8.36 -12.26 9.45
C ILE A 353 -7.11 -11.40 9.41
N LEU A 354 -6.33 -11.55 8.34
CA LEU A 354 -5.24 -10.67 7.97
C LEU A 354 -5.78 -9.53 7.08
N PHE A 355 -5.43 -8.29 7.39
CA PHE A 355 -5.90 -7.11 6.68
C PHE A 355 -4.85 -5.99 6.62
N SER A 356 -4.99 -5.09 5.64
CA SER A 356 -4.19 -3.86 5.53
C SER A 356 -4.84 -2.72 6.33
N SER A 357 -4.04 -1.95 7.06
CA SER A 357 -4.52 -0.74 7.76
C SER A 357 -3.45 0.35 7.88
N GLU A 358 -3.86 1.59 7.63
CA GLU A 358 -3.00 2.79 7.71
C GLU A 358 -2.86 3.37 9.12
N ARG A 359 -3.39 2.71 10.15
CA ARG A 359 -3.37 3.16 11.56
C ARG A 359 -1.98 3.44 12.15
N SER A 360 -0.92 2.96 11.50
CA SER A 360 0.50 3.19 11.83
C SER A 360 1.20 4.20 10.90
N GLY A 361 0.45 4.94 10.08
CA GLY A 361 0.96 5.92 9.12
C GLY A 361 1.47 5.33 7.80
N SER A 362 1.28 4.02 7.58
CA SER A 362 1.61 3.30 6.35
C SER A 362 0.69 2.09 6.17
N GLY A 363 0.51 1.63 4.93
CA GLY A 363 -0.27 0.43 4.59
C GLY A 363 0.36 -0.85 5.14
N ASP A 364 0.12 -1.12 6.43
CA ASP A 364 0.74 -2.19 7.19
C ASP A 364 -0.22 -3.38 7.33
N ALA A 365 0.32 -4.59 7.51
CA ALA A 365 -0.48 -5.79 7.76
C ALA A 365 -0.77 -5.94 9.25
N TRP A 366 -2.04 -6.17 9.56
CA TRP A 366 -2.60 -6.39 10.88
C TRP A 366 -3.43 -7.67 10.89
N ILE A 367 -3.58 -8.29 12.07
CA ILE A 367 -4.38 -9.50 12.26
C ILE A 367 -5.38 -9.31 13.40
N VAL A 368 -6.63 -9.71 13.18
CA VAL A 368 -7.69 -9.70 14.19
C VAL A 368 -8.18 -11.11 14.47
N ALA A 369 -8.44 -11.45 15.73
CA ALA A 369 -9.06 -12.71 16.12
C ALA A 369 -10.58 -12.61 16.03
N VAL A 370 -11.22 -13.65 15.48
CA VAL A 370 -12.64 -13.68 15.12
C VAL A 370 -13.32 -14.92 15.69
N ALA A 371 -14.49 -14.75 16.31
CA ALA A 371 -15.38 -15.85 16.68
C ALA A 371 -16.85 -15.39 16.57
N GLY A 372 -17.73 -16.30 16.14
CA GLY A 372 -19.18 -16.00 16.06
C GLY A 372 -19.56 -14.81 15.20
N GLY A 373 -18.77 -14.47 14.17
CA GLY A 373 -18.98 -13.30 13.32
C GLY A 373 -18.54 -11.96 13.93
N LYS A 374 -17.75 -11.96 15.01
CA LYS A 374 -17.28 -10.75 15.71
C LYS A 374 -15.79 -10.81 16.03
N ALA A 375 -15.16 -9.65 16.16
CA ALA A 375 -13.81 -9.54 16.69
C ALA A 375 -13.81 -9.87 18.19
N VAL A 376 -12.85 -10.68 18.65
CA VAL A 376 -12.70 -11.09 20.06
C VAL A 376 -11.39 -10.64 20.69
N ALA A 377 -10.55 -9.94 19.94
CA ALA A 377 -9.35 -9.25 20.43
C ALA A 377 -9.11 -7.98 19.61
N GLU A 378 -8.38 -7.03 20.18
CA GLU A 378 -7.85 -5.88 19.43
C GLU A 378 -6.90 -6.35 18.32
N PRO A 379 -6.89 -5.71 17.13
CA PRO A 379 -6.00 -6.11 16.05
C PRO A 379 -4.52 -5.93 16.39
N ALA A 380 -3.74 -7.01 16.23
CA ALA A 380 -2.30 -7.00 16.43
C ALA A 380 -1.55 -6.64 15.14
N PHE A 381 -0.44 -5.92 15.28
CA PHE A 381 0.47 -5.61 14.18
C PHE A 381 1.23 -6.86 13.73
N VAL A 382 1.33 -7.08 12.42
CA VAL A 382 2.08 -8.21 11.83
C VAL A 382 3.34 -7.75 11.10
N LYS A 383 3.20 -6.83 10.14
CA LYS A 383 4.31 -6.40 9.28
C LYS A 383 4.10 -5.00 8.71
N LYS A 384 5.12 -4.14 8.83
CA LYS A 384 5.19 -2.83 8.14
C LYS A 384 5.36 -3.03 6.63
N ASN A 385 4.73 -2.18 5.83
CA ASN A 385 4.78 -2.16 4.36
C ASN A 385 4.64 -3.59 3.79
N TRP A 386 3.45 -4.17 3.87
CA TRP A 386 3.27 -5.57 3.52
C TRP A 386 3.39 -5.84 2.02
N GLY A 387 2.94 -4.90 1.16
CA GLY A 387 2.93 -5.06 -0.28
C GLY A 387 1.81 -4.21 -0.91
N PHE A 388 1.32 -4.62 -2.09
CA PHE A 388 0.16 -3.97 -2.73
C PHE A 388 -0.91 -4.94 -3.24
N LEU A 389 -0.58 -6.21 -3.46
CA LEU A 389 -1.53 -7.22 -3.96
C LEU A 389 -1.42 -8.52 -3.13
N PRO A 390 -2.51 -8.97 -2.46
CA PRO A 390 -2.52 -10.26 -1.77
C PRO A 390 -2.78 -11.38 -2.77
N LEU A 391 -1.86 -12.33 -2.88
CA LEU A 391 -2.00 -13.53 -3.72
C LEU A 391 -2.75 -14.65 -2.97
N GLY A 392 -2.80 -14.60 -1.63
CA GLY A 392 -3.69 -15.42 -0.80
C GLY A 392 -2.98 -16.09 0.38
N ILE A 393 -3.76 -16.75 1.24
CA ILE A 393 -3.26 -17.56 2.35
C ILE A 393 -3.49 -19.04 1.98
N THR A 394 -2.42 -19.83 2.06
CA THR A 394 -2.42 -21.27 1.79
C THR A 394 -2.92 -22.07 3.00
N ARG A 395 -3.28 -23.34 2.82
CA ARG A 395 -3.73 -24.25 3.91
C ARG A 395 -2.69 -24.47 5.01
N SER A 396 -1.40 -24.20 4.77
CA SER A 396 -0.35 -24.21 5.80
C SER A 396 -0.27 -22.94 6.64
N GLY A 397 -1.03 -21.90 6.26
CA GLY A 397 -1.00 -20.57 6.88
C GLY A 397 0.01 -19.61 6.24
N ALA A 398 0.76 -20.01 5.21
CA ALA A 398 1.68 -19.10 4.52
C ALA A 398 0.92 -18.11 3.61
N PHE A 399 1.22 -16.81 3.75
CA PHE A 399 0.62 -15.70 3.00
C PHE A 399 1.54 -15.29 1.85
N PHE A 400 1.02 -15.35 0.62
CA PHE A 400 1.73 -14.93 -0.59
C PHE A 400 1.24 -13.56 -1.03
N TYR A 401 2.16 -12.68 -1.42
CA TYR A 401 1.86 -11.30 -1.78
C TYR A 401 2.86 -10.72 -2.78
N ALA A 402 2.47 -9.62 -3.44
CA ALA A 402 3.30 -8.90 -4.39
C ALA A 402 3.76 -7.53 -3.84
N VAL A 403 5.01 -7.16 -4.17
CA VAL A 403 5.67 -5.91 -3.78
C VAL A 403 6.16 -5.17 -5.03
N ASN A 404 5.90 -3.87 -5.12
CA ASN A 404 6.42 -3.00 -6.19
C ASN A 404 7.88 -2.62 -5.92
N ALA A 405 8.82 -3.54 -6.20
CA ALA A 405 10.24 -3.36 -5.92
C ALA A 405 10.94 -2.29 -6.80
N THR A 406 10.30 -1.88 -7.91
CA THR A 406 10.55 -0.63 -8.67
C THR A 406 12.04 -0.23 -8.73
N VAL A 407 12.85 -1.06 -9.37
CA VAL A 407 14.31 -0.95 -9.27
C VAL A 407 14.82 0.19 -10.16
N GLY A 408 15.00 1.35 -9.54
CA GLY A 408 15.81 2.44 -10.08
C GLY A 408 17.28 2.06 -10.02
N SER A 409 18.00 2.26 -11.11
CA SER A 409 19.46 2.13 -11.13
C SER A 409 20.09 3.32 -11.83
N VAL A 410 20.99 4.03 -11.13
CA VAL A 410 21.93 4.95 -11.77
C VAL A 410 23.00 4.12 -12.48
N ARG A 411 23.17 4.36 -13.78
CA ARG A 411 24.18 3.72 -14.63
C ARG A 411 25.04 4.79 -15.31
N ILE A 412 26.31 4.47 -15.53
CA ILE A 412 27.27 5.31 -16.26
C ILE A 412 27.60 4.59 -17.57
N ALA A 413 27.43 5.30 -18.69
CA ALA A 413 27.95 4.88 -19.99
C ALA A 413 29.23 5.67 -20.31
N GLU A 414 30.20 5.02 -20.94
CA GLU A 414 31.39 5.67 -21.47
C GLU A 414 31.18 6.04 -22.94
N LEU A 415 31.68 7.20 -23.34
CA LEU A 415 31.54 7.80 -24.66
C LEU A 415 32.91 8.01 -25.30
N ASP A 416 33.04 7.69 -26.58
CA ASP A 416 34.18 8.13 -27.37
C ASP A 416 34.16 9.68 -27.53
N PRO A 417 35.27 10.40 -27.27
CA PRO A 417 35.28 11.86 -27.28
C PRO A 417 35.25 12.52 -28.69
N ALA A 418 35.44 11.75 -29.76
CA ALA A 418 35.36 12.23 -31.14
C ALA A 418 33.97 11.96 -31.76
N THR A 419 33.46 10.74 -31.61
CA THR A 419 32.21 10.27 -32.21
C THR A 419 31.00 10.34 -31.27
N GLY A 420 31.20 10.52 -29.97
CA GLY A 420 30.15 10.53 -28.95
C GLY A 420 29.43 9.20 -28.76
N THR A 421 29.84 8.12 -29.45
CA THR A 421 29.18 6.81 -29.37
C THR A 421 29.51 6.12 -28.07
N VAL A 422 28.55 5.35 -27.52
CA VAL A 422 28.81 4.52 -26.35
C VAL A 422 29.80 3.40 -26.70
N VAL A 423 30.91 3.31 -25.96
CA VAL A 423 32.00 2.34 -26.20
C VAL A 423 31.89 1.08 -25.35
N SER A 424 31.15 1.13 -24.24
CA SER A 424 30.99 0.02 -23.29
C SER A 424 29.55 -0.08 -22.77
N PRO A 425 29.02 -1.28 -22.45
CA PRO A 425 27.69 -1.43 -21.87
C PRO A 425 27.58 -0.64 -20.55
N PRO A 426 26.51 0.16 -20.30
CA PRO A 426 26.47 1.06 -19.15
C PRO A 426 26.51 0.31 -17.81
N GLN A 427 27.50 0.61 -16.97
CA GLN A 427 27.71 -0.06 -15.69
C GLN A 427 26.91 0.61 -14.56
N PRO A 428 26.42 -0.13 -13.55
CA PRO A 428 25.83 0.47 -12.35
C PRO A 428 26.83 1.42 -11.67
N ALA A 429 26.38 2.61 -11.28
CA ALA A 429 27.22 3.59 -10.59
C ALA A 429 27.50 3.23 -9.11
N SER A 430 26.74 2.29 -8.56
CA SER A 430 26.85 1.78 -7.20
C SER A 430 26.23 0.37 -7.14
N THR A 431 26.54 -0.39 -6.09
CA THR A 431 25.86 -1.67 -5.78
C THR A 431 24.50 -1.47 -5.12
N ARG A 432 24.14 -0.22 -4.76
CA ARG A 432 22.85 0.14 -4.17
C ARG A 432 21.68 -0.10 -5.15
N ALA A 433 20.67 -0.81 -4.67
CA ALA A 433 19.35 -0.82 -5.27
C ALA A 433 18.67 0.57 -5.12
N ASN A 434 17.64 0.80 -5.94
CA ASN A 434 16.71 1.92 -5.89
C ASN A 434 17.43 3.28 -5.85
N THR A 435 18.24 3.53 -6.89
CA THR A 435 18.98 4.78 -7.11
C THR A 435 18.50 5.52 -8.36
N TRP A 436 18.39 6.85 -8.29
CA TRP A 436 18.02 7.69 -9.44
C TRP A 436 18.56 9.14 -9.30
N ALA A 437 18.23 10.00 -10.26
CA ALA A 437 18.57 11.42 -10.27
C ALA A 437 20.09 11.74 -10.20
N PRO A 438 20.91 11.15 -11.08
CA PRO A 438 22.34 11.43 -11.10
C PRO A 438 22.64 12.90 -11.41
N ALA A 439 23.62 13.48 -10.71
CA ALA A 439 24.18 14.78 -11.00
C ALA A 439 25.70 14.79 -10.72
N TRP A 440 26.49 15.07 -11.74
CA TRP A 440 27.95 15.24 -11.60
C TRP A 440 28.29 16.53 -10.89
N SER A 441 29.33 16.51 -10.03
CA SER A 441 29.92 17.73 -9.48
C SER A 441 30.53 18.59 -10.60
N PRO A 442 30.64 19.92 -10.44
CA PRO A 442 31.16 20.81 -11.49
C PRO A 442 32.59 20.48 -11.94
N ASP A 443 33.39 19.89 -11.05
CA ASP A 443 34.77 19.46 -11.29
C ASP A 443 34.91 18.04 -11.87
N GLY A 444 33.81 17.29 -12.01
CA GLY A 444 33.82 15.91 -12.49
C GLY A 444 34.50 14.90 -11.55
N ARG A 445 34.68 15.21 -10.26
CA ARG A 445 35.30 14.27 -9.30
C ARG A 445 34.29 13.42 -8.53
N SER A 446 33.04 13.86 -8.46
CA SER A 446 31.98 13.19 -7.69
C SER A 446 30.70 13.01 -8.49
N LEU A 447 29.95 11.96 -8.17
CA LEU A 447 28.57 11.76 -8.62
C LEU A 447 27.63 11.82 -7.42
N ALA A 448 26.69 12.77 -7.44
CA ALA A 448 25.55 12.74 -6.55
C ALA A 448 24.40 11.93 -7.17
N TYR A 449 23.64 11.22 -6.35
CA TYR A 449 22.37 10.59 -6.72
C TYR A 449 21.47 10.44 -5.49
N ILE A 450 20.19 10.12 -5.71
CA ILE A 450 19.25 9.79 -4.64
C ILE A 450 19.21 8.27 -4.48
N ALA A 451 19.13 7.78 -3.25
CA ALA A 451 18.89 6.39 -2.90
C ALA A 451 17.71 6.25 -1.93
N ALA A 452 16.84 5.26 -2.14
CA ALA A 452 15.77 4.90 -1.22
C ALA A 452 16.15 3.69 -0.37
N ARG A 453 15.91 3.77 0.94
CA ARG A 453 16.03 2.65 1.90
C ARG A 453 14.89 2.81 2.90
N GLU A 454 13.75 2.20 2.59
CA GLU A 454 12.44 2.43 3.24
C GLU A 454 12.52 2.46 4.77
N PRO A 455 11.82 3.40 5.44
CA PRO A 455 10.98 4.48 4.88
C PRO A 455 11.79 5.70 4.38
N ASN A 456 13.12 5.66 4.46
CA ASN A 456 13.98 6.83 4.39
C ASN A 456 14.60 7.08 3.00
N TRP A 457 14.94 8.34 2.75
CA TRP A 457 15.52 8.85 1.51
C TRP A 457 16.87 9.51 1.81
N PHE A 458 17.84 9.29 0.93
CA PHE A 458 19.24 9.72 1.11
C PHE A 458 19.73 10.38 -0.18
N VAL A 459 20.41 11.51 -0.07
CA VAL A 459 21.36 11.91 -1.12
C VAL A 459 22.66 11.17 -0.83
N VAL A 460 23.23 10.54 -1.85
CA VAL A 460 24.53 9.89 -1.79
C VAL A 460 25.49 10.64 -2.69
N VAL A 461 26.68 10.98 -2.17
CA VAL A 461 27.77 11.56 -2.96
C VAL A 461 28.90 10.53 -3.04
N ARG A 462 29.21 10.10 -4.27
CA ARG A 462 30.22 9.09 -4.58
C ARG A 462 31.47 9.71 -5.17
N SER A 463 32.63 9.39 -4.61
CA SER A 463 33.96 9.67 -5.17
C SER A 463 34.21 8.82 -6.42
N LEU A 464 34.66 9.44 -7.52
CA LEU A 464 35.06 8.70 -8.73
C LEU A 464 36.50 8.18 -8.70
N ALA A 465 37.34 8.70 -7.81
CA ALA A 465 38.74 8.27 -7.69
C ALA A 465 38.89 7.01 -6.83
N THR A 466 38.05 6.87 -5.79
CA THR A 466 38.13 5.77 -4.81
C THR A 466 36.88 4.89 -4.80
N GLY A 467 35.74 5.39 -5.27
CA GLY A 467 34.45 4.69 -5.17
C GLY A 467 33.71 4.88 -3.84
N ASP A 468 34.31 5.60 -2.87
CA ASP A 468 33.71 5.87 -1.56
C ASP A 468 32.39 6.65 -1.66
N GLU A 469 31.46 6.39 -0.75
CA GLU A 469 30.11 6.98 -0.76
C GLU A 469 29.75 7.61 0.59
N ARG A 470 29.40 8.89 0.60
CA ARG A 470 28.85 9.59 1.76
C ARG A 470 27.33 9.66 1.66
N GLU A 471 26.62 9.16 2.68
CA GLU A 471 25.16 9.29 2.81
C GLU A 471 24.75 10.57 3.54
N PHE A 472 23.73 11.25 3.03
CA PHE A 472 23.09 12.41 3.64
C PHE A 472 21.59 12.13 3.82
N PRO A 473 21.13 11.73 5.03
CA PRO A 473 19.73 11.44 5.31
C PRO A 473 18.87 12.72 5.24
N LEU A 474 17.69 12.64 4.64
CA LEU A 474 16.82 13.81 4.48
C LEU A 474 15.92 14.11 5.69
N GLY A 475 15.86 13.18 6.65
CA GLY A 475 14.98 13.23 7.82
C GLY A 475 13.53 12.93 7.45
N GLU A 476 12.58 13.64 8.04
CA GLU A 476 11.14 13.56 7.76
C GLU A 476 10.72 14.09 6.38
N ARG A 477 11.67 14.51 5.54
CA ARG A 477 11.41 15.00 4.18
C ARG A 477 11.23 13.83 3.21
N SER A 478 10.15 13.87 2.42
CA SER A 478 9.92 12.95 1.31
C SER A 478 10.24 13.58 -0.04
N LEU A 479 10.37 12.75 -1.07
CA LEU A 479 10.70 13.13 -2.44
C LEU A 479 9.69 12.51 -3.43
N GLU A 480 9.49 13.14 -4.58
CA GLU A 480 8.75 12.53 -5.70
C GLU A 480 9.66 11.60 -6.53
N LEU A 481 9.09 10.50 -7.04
CA LEU A 481 9.71 9.63 -8.05
C LEU A 481 9.88 10.38 -9.38
N GLY A 482 10.97 11.12 -9.49
CA GLY A 482 11.27 12.02 -10.62
C GLY A 482 12.04 13.28 -10.21
N ALA A 483 12.19 13.53 -8.91
CA ALA A 483 13.05 14.56 -8.36
C ALA A 483 14.43 14.61 -9.04
N SER A 484 14.98 15.81 -9.23
CA SER A 484 16.25 16.03 -9.93
C SER A 484 17.24 16.75 -9.03
N LEU A 485 18.47 16.23 -8.91
CA LEU A 485 19.56 16.89 -8.19
C LEU A 485 20.27 17.92 -9.08
N ARG A 486 20.73 19.03 -8.49
CA ARG A 486 21.63 20.00 -9.13
C ARG A 486 22.72 20.44 -8.16
N TRP A 487 23.99 20.26 -8.54
CA TRP A 487 25.10 20.90 -7.83
C TRP A 487 25.07 22.41 -8.07
N PHE A 488 25.37 23.19 -7.02
CA PHE A 488 25.76 24.59 -7.18
C PHE A 488 27.14 24.67 -7.87
N PRO A 489 27.43 25.75 -8.61
CA PRO A 489 28.74 25.95 -9.25
C PRO A 489 29.94 25.92 -8.28
N ASP A 490 29.69 26.16 -6.98
CA ASP A 490 30.69 26.09 -5.91
C ASP A 490 31.22 24.66 -5.63
N GLY A 491 30.53 23.60 -6.10
CA GLY A 491 30.88 22.21 -5.79
C GLY A 491 30.75 21.81 -4.31
N LYS A 492 30.21 22.70 -3.45
CA LYS A 492 30.03 22.51 -2.01
C LYS A 492 28.57 22.21 -1.62
N SER A 493 27.62 22.42 -2.53
CA SER A 493 26.21 22.16 -2.22
C SER A 493 25.41 21.60 -3.38
N ILE A 494 24.32 20.93 -3.03
CA ILE A 494 23.33 20.34 -3.95
C ILE A 494 21.96 20.93 -3.64
N ALA A 495 21.29 21.50 -4.64
CA ALA A 495 19.87 21.78 -4.59
C ALA A 495 19.05 20.53 -4.95
N LEU A 496 17.97 20.27 -4.22
CA LEU A 496 17.02 19.21 -4.52
C LEU A 496 15.57 19.58 -4.14
N PRO A 497 14.57 19.16 -4.91
CA PRO A 497 13.16 19.33 -4.56
C PRO A 497 12.77 18.32 -3.48
N ALA A 498 12.06 18.76 -2.44
CA ALA A 498 11.57 17.91 -1.36
C ALA A 498 10.29 18.47 -0.73
N PHE A 499 9.46 17.59 -0.16
CA PHE A 499 8.38 18.01 0.73
C PHE A 499 8.98 18.28 2.12
N GLU A 500 8.85 19.51 2.64
CA GLU A 500 9.26 19.85 4.00
C GLU A 500 8.06 19.87 4.97
N PRO A 501 8.10 19.12 6.09
CA PRO A 501 7.07 19.20 7.13
C PRO A 501 6.78 20.65 7.57
N GLY A 502 5.50 21.00 7.65
CA GLY A 502 5.04 22.34 8.00
C GLY A 502 5.24 23.42 6.91
N LYS A 503 5.84 23.09 5.75
CA LYS A 503 6.05 24.04 4.64
C LYS A 503 5.56 23.57 3.28
N GLY A 504 5.36 22.26 3.11
CA GLY A 504 4.97 21.66 1.84
C GLY A 504 6.10 21.58 0.82
N ASP A 505 5.73 21.51 -0.45
CA ASP A 505 6.65 21.40 -1.59
C ASP A 505 7.68 22.53 -1.56
N SER A 506 8.96 22.17 -1.50
CA SER A 506 10.07 23.11 -1.33
C SER A 506 11.27 22.71 -2.20
N LEU A 507 12.13 23.68 -2.48
CA LEU A 507 13.49 23.46 -2.93
C LEU A 507 14.42 23.63 -1.72
N VAL A 508 15.29 22.65 -1.45
CA VAL A 508 16.24 22.68 -0.32
C VAL A 508 17.69 22.59 -0.82
N ARG A 509 18.62 23.14 -0.03
CA ARG A 509 20.07 23.08 -0.27
C ARG A 509 20.71 22.16 0.76
N LEU A 510 21.33 21.09 0.30
CA LEU A 510 22.23 20.25 1.07
C LEU A 510 23.67 20.78 0.93
N ASP A 511 24.32 21.06 2.04
CA ASP A 511 25.76 21.28 2.12
C ASP A 511 26.49 19.94 2.24
N VAL A 512 27.42 19.63 1.33
CA VAL A 512 28.08 18.30 1.28
C VAL A 512 29.30 18.18 2.20
N GLU A 513 29.75 19.28 2.80
CA GLU A 513 30.85 19.27 3.76
C GLU A 513 30.31 18.84 5.12
N THR A 514 29.32 19.60 5.62
CA THR A 514 28.68 19.46 6.94
C THR A 514 27.46 18.52 6.96
N GLY A 515 26.85 18.23 5.81
CA GLY A 515 25.58 17.50 5.72
C GLY A 515 24.34 18.32 6.09
N ARG A 516 24.48 19.63 6.34
CA ARG A 516 23.36 20.50 6.72
C ARG A 516 22.40 20.69 5.55
N ILE A 517 21.11 20.43 5.79
CA ILE A 517 20.02 20.76 4.87
C ILE A 517 19.37 22.08 5.31
N SER A 518 19.30 23.05 4.40
CA SER A 518 18.58 24.32 4.58
C SER A 518 17.47 24.50 3.55
N HIS A 519 16.43 25.24 3.92
CA HIS A 519 15.37 25.65 3.01
C HIS A 519 15.89 26.72 2.04
N LEU A 520 15.63 26.54 0.74
CA LEU A 520 16.01 27.52 -0.29
C LEU A 520 14.80 28.38 -0.70
N MET A 521 13.67 27.73 -1.02
CA MET A 521 12.39 28.39 -1.31
C MET A 521 11.22 27.40 -1.27
N SER A 522 10.03 27.85 -0.86
CA SER A 522 8.78 27.11 -1.11
C SER A 522 8.42 27.13 -2.59
N LEU A 523 7.77 26.07 -3.05
CA LEU A 523 7.20 25.91 -4.38
C LEU A 523 5.67 26.08 -4.31
N PRO A 524 5.00 26.47 -5.41
CA PRO A 524 3.53 26.49 -5.45
C PRO A 524 2.98 25.07 -5.35
N SER A 525 2.07 24.84 -4.40
CA SER A 525 1.46 23.53 -4.17
C SER A 525 0.66 23.02 -5.37
N GLY A 526 0.67 21.71 -5.59
CA GLY A 526 -0.10 21.06 -6.65
C GLY A 526 0.46 21.21 -8.07
N VAL A 527 1.59 21.91 -8.26
CA VAL A 527 2.29 22.03 -9.55
C VAL A 527 3.27 20.85 -9.78
N GLY A 528 3.52 20.03 -8.76
CA GLY A 528 4.58 19.01 -8.76
C GLY A 528 5.97 19.64 -8.67
N PHE A 529 7.03 18.83 -8.57
CA PHE A 529 8.38 19.36 -8.50
C PHE A 529 8.90 19.78 -9.90
N PRO A 530 9.10 21.08 -10.16
CA PRO A 530 9.47 21.54 -11.50
C PRO A 530 10.91 21.18 -11.83
N ARG A 531 11.19 20.89 -13.11
CA ARG A 531 12.57 20.88 -13.60
C ARG A 531 13.17 22.27 -13.41
N PHE A 532 14.33 22.32 -12.77
CA PHE A 532 15.03 23.56 -12.49
C PHE A 532 16.52 23.48 -12.89
N GLY A 533 17.11 24.67 -13.06
CA GLY A 533 18.55 24.88 -13.17
C GLY A 533 19.04 25.87 -12.13
N ILE A 534 20.35 25.93 -11.96
CA ILE A 534 21.04 26.96 -11.17
C ILE A 534 21.82 27.84 -12.18
N SER A 535 21.88 29.14 -11.95
CA SER A 535 22.69 30.06 -12.76
C SER A 535 24.19 29.76 -12.64
N ARG A 536 24.98 30.23 -13.61
CA ARG A 536 26.43 29.97 -13.70
C ARG A 536 27.23 30.58 -12.53
N ASP A 537 26.72 31.65 -11.95
CA ASP A 537 27.23 32.32 -10.74
C ASP A 537 26.75 31.67 -9.42
N GLY A 538 25.73 30.81 -9.47
CA GLY A 538 25.12 30.19 -8.29
C GLY A 538 24.05 31.03 -7.57
N ASP A 539 23.80 32.27 -8.01
CA ASP A 539 22.97 33.25 -7.31
C ASP A 539 21.47 33.17 -7.64
N ALA A 540 21.05 32.39 -8.65
CA ALA A 540 19.65 32.29 -9.06
C ALA A 540 19.20 30.87 -9.44
N ILE A 541 17.92 30.59 -9.19
CA ILE A 541 17.24 29.37 -9.64
C ILE A 541 16.39 29.68 -10.86
N LEU A 542 16.58 28.90 -11.92
CA LEU A 542 15.78 28.97 -13.14
C LEU A 542 14.70 27.87 -13.10
N ARG A 543 13.42 28.25 -13.14
CA ARG A 543 12.26 27.34 -13.08
C ARG A 543 11.27 27.63 -14.22
N GLN A 544 10.62 26.58 -14.75
CA GLN A 544 9.55 26.76 -15.74
C GLN A 544 8.19 26.99 -15.05
N VAL A 545 7.41 27.94 -15.56
CA VAL A 545 6.03 28.22 -15.16
C VAL A 545 5.20 28.49 -16.43
N GLY A 546 4.55 27.44 -16.93
CA GLY A 546 3.82 27.49 -18.21
C GLY A 546 4.73 27.84 -19.39
N SER A 547 4.38 28.90 -20.12
CA SER A 547 5.14 29.52 -21.21
C SER A 547 6.48 30.15 -20.79
N ARG A 548 6.66 30.42 -19.48
CA ARG A 548 7.75 31.26 -18.97
C ARG A 548 8.87 30.47 -18.33
N THR A 549 10.10 30.93 -18.56
CA THR A 549 11.27 30.60 -17.74
C THR A 549 11.48 31.76 -16.78
N ILE A 550 11.34 31.50 -15.48
CA ILE A 550 11.52 32.48 -14.41
C ILE A 550 12.88 32.23 -13.75
N ALA A 551 13.70 33.26 -13.62
CA ALA A 551 14.84 33.25 -12.72
C ALA A 551 14.44 33.92 -11.42
N ARG A 552 14.63 33.22 -10.30
CA ARG A 552 14.53 33.75 -8.95
C ARG A 552 15.92 33.97 -8.38
N ASP A 553 16.23 35.21 -8.04
CA ASP A 553 17.44 35.57 -7.30
C ASP A 553 17.36 35.04 -5.85
N LEU A 554 18.44 34.44 -5.37
CA LEU A 554 18.48 33.74 -4.08
C LEU A 554 18.83 34.63 -2.89
N LYS A 555 19.31 35.87 -3.12
CA LYS A 555 19.69 36.82 -2.06
C LYS A 555 18.55 37.77 -1.72
N THR A 556 17.83 38.21 -2.74
CA THR A 556 16.71 39.17 -2.67
C THR A 556 15.34 38.49 -2.76
N GLY A 557 15.29 37.25 -3.27
CA GLY A 557 14.04 36.55 -3.55
C GLY A 557 13.27 37.05 -4.78
N GLN A 558 13.77 38.07 -5.49
CA GLN A 558 13.08 38.66 -6.65
C GLN A 558 12.99 37.68 -7.81
N GLU A 559 11.84 37.64 -8.47
CA GLU A 559 11.62 36.84 -9.68
C GLU A 559 11.55 37.71 -10.93
N ARG A 560 12.27 37.33 -11.98
CA ARG A 560 12.16 37.93 -13.31
C ARG A 560 11.89 36.87 -14.37
N VAL A 561 11.07 37.20 -15.36
CA VAL A 561 10.95 36.39 -16.58
C VAL A 561 12.24 36.54 -17.37
N VAL A 562 12.96 35.42 -17.57
CA VAL A 562 14.14 35.36 -18.44
C VAL A 562 13.70 35.29 -19.89
N PHE A 563 12.67 34.50 -20.17
CA PHE A 563 12.15 34.24 -21.51
C PHE A 563 10.73 33.70 -21.45
N GLU A 564 9.90 34.06 -22.43
CA GLU A 564 8.52 33.59 -22.60
C GLU A 564 8.30 33.08 -24.02
N LYS A 565 7.78 31.85 -24.15
CA LYS A 565 7.31 31.27 -25.42
C LYS A 565 6.40 30.07 -25.16
N GLU A 566 5.31 29.95 -25.89
CA GLU A 566 4.34 28.85 -25.72
C GLU A 566 4.84 27.52 -26.30
N GLY A 567 4.14 26.42 -25.99
CA GLY A 567 4.36 25.09 -26.60
C GLY A 567 5.61 24.30 -26.16
N PHE A 568 6.54 24.90 -25.42
CA PHE A 568 7.81 24.23 -25.05
C PHE A 568 7.70 23.52 -23.69
N TYR A 569 8.08 22.23 -23.63
CA TYR A 569 8.09 21.40 -22.41
C TYR A 569 9.49 21.05 -21.91
N SER A 570 10.54 21.47 -22.61
CA SER A 570 11.93 21.42 -22.11
C SER A 570 12.78 22.50 -22.78
N ARG A 571 13.74 23.08 -22.05
CA ARG A 571 14.66 24.13 -22.51
C ARG A 571 16.02 23.95 -21.83
N VAL A 572 17.13 23.97 -22.57
CA VAL A 572 18.50 23.90 -22.01
C VAL A 572 19.44 24.86 -22.75
N LEU A 573 20.13 25.70 -21.97
CA LEU A 573 21.09 26.69 -22.45
C LEU A 573 22.42 26.02 -22.85
N SER A 574 23.11 26.56 -23.86
CA SER A 574 24.45 26.11 -24.27
C SER A 574 25.54 26.50 -23.25
N PRO A 575 26.71 25.81 -23.24
CA PRO A 575 27.78 26.08 -22.27
C PRO A 575 28.37 27.51 -22.34
N ASP A 576 28.26 28.17 -23.50
CA ASP A 576 28.66 29.56 -23.74
C ASP A 576 27.56 30.58 -23.40
N GLY A 577 26.36 30.12 -23.04
CA GLY A 577 25.19 30.96 -22.74
C GLY A 577 24.50 31.60 -23.94
N ARG A 578 24.94 31.36 -25.19
CA ARG A 578 24.47 32.10 -26.37
C ARG A 578 23.26 31.48 -27.08
N ARG A 579 23.04 30.17 -26.91
CA ARG A 579 21.98 29.40 -27.58
C ARG A 579 21.14 28.65 -26.56
N VAL A 580 19.90 28.34 -26.92
CA VAL A 580 19.01 27.47 -26.15
C VAL A 580 18.41 26.42 -27.07
N VAL A 581 18.51 25.15 -26.68
CA VAL A 581 17.76 24.05 -27.32
C VAL A 581 16.45 23.87 -26.58
N VAL A 582 15.35 23.68 -27.30
CA VAL A 582 14.01 23.49 -26.73
C VAL A 582 13.29 22.32 -27.39
N ALA A 583 12.43 21.65 -26.62
CA ALA A 583 11.53 20.63 -27.11
C ALA A 583 10.08 21.16 -27.11
N VAL A 584 9.44 21.12 -28.28
CA VAL A 584 8.14 21.69 -28.60
C VAL A 584 7.13 20.57 -28.86
N ARG A 585 5.85 20.77 -28.56
CA ARG A 585 4.77 19.90 -29.02
C ARG A 585 3.84 20.65 -29.98
N GLU A 586 3.77 20.17 -31.22
CA GLU A 586 2.93 20.70 -32.29
C GLU A 586 1.78 19.71 -32.54
N GLY A 587 0.68 19.87 -31.81
CA GLY A 587 -0.42 18.90 -31.80
C GLY A 587 0.03 17.54 -31.28
N LYS A 588 0.09 16.53 -32.16
CA LYS A 588 0.64 15.19 -31.84
C LYS A 588 2.14 15.08 -32.09
N THR A 589 2.72 15.97 -32.89
CA THR A 589 4.13 15.96 -33.28
C THR A 589 4.99 16.58 -32.18
N GLN A 590 6.25 16.16 -32.07
CA GLN A 590 7.23 16.83 -31.22
C GLN A 590 8.43 17.27 -32.05
N VAL A 591 8.99 18.43 -31.70
CA VAL A 591 10.03 19.10 -32.49
C VAL A 591 11.14 19.58 -31.57
N LEU A 592 12.38 19.36 -31.98
CA LEU A 592 13.59 19.88 -31.36
C LEU A 592 14.01 21.12 -32.15
N LEU A 593 14.02 22.27 -31.49
CA LEU A 593 14.50 23.54 -32.06
C LEU A 593 15.76 24.00 -31.32
N VAL A 594 16.63 24.74 -32.00
CA VAL A 594 17.63 25.59 -31.36
C VAL A 594 17.43 27.04 -31.78
N MET A 595 17.65 27.97 -30.86
CA MET A 595 17.53 29.41 -31.07
C MET A 595 18.59 30.14 -30.23
N ARG A 596 18.73 31.45 -30.40
CA ARG A 596 19.55 32.27 -29.50
C ARG A 596 18.96 32.31 -28.09
N ALA A 597 19.78 32.64 -27.10
CA ALA A 597 19.31 32.82 -25.71
C ALA A 597 18.29 33.97 -25.55
N ASP A 598 18.31 34.96 -26.46
CA ASP A 598 17.30 36.03 -26.57
C ASP A 598 15.97 35.58 -27.23
N GLY A 599 15.89 34.34 -27.73
CA GLY A 599 14.69 33.75 -28.34
C GLY A 599 14.52 33.98 -29.85
N THR A 600 15.44 34.71 -30.49
CA THR A 600 15.46 34.94 -31.94
C THR A 600 16.29 33.88 -32.70
N GLU A 601 16.32 33.95 -34.04
CA GLU A 601 17.02 33.02 -34.94
C GLU A 601 16.73 31.53 -34.65
N SER A 602 15.45 31.19 -34.43
CA SER A 602 15.03 29.81 -34.17
C SER A 602 15.01 28.94 -35.43
N ARG A 603 15.65 27.77 -35.37
CA ARG A 603 15.68 26.77 -36.43
C ARG A 603 15.28 25.39 -35.92
N GLU A 604 14.72 24.58 -36.81
CA GLU A 604 14.46 23.17 -36.55
C GLU A 604 15.74 22.32 -36.64
N LEU A 605 15.80 21.29 -35.79
CA LEU A 605 16.87 20.30 -35.77
C LEU A 605 16.32 18.88 -36.00
N VAL A 606 15.26 18.48 -35.26
CA VAL A 606 14.72 17.11 -35.32
C VAL A 606 13.21 17.15 -35.16
N ARG A 607 12.48 16.52 -36.07
CA ARG A 607 11.05 16.22 -35.94
C ARG A 607 10.87 14.76 -35.53
N ILE A 608 10.00 14.49 -34.56
CA ILE A 608 9.50 13.14 -34.30
C ILE A 608 8.55 12.76 -35.43
N ASP A 609 8.84 11.65 -36.09
CA ASP A 609 7.97 11.08 -37.13
C ASP A 609 7.03 10.07 -36.46
N PRO A 610 5.72 10.35 -36.31
CA PRO A 610 4.80 9.43 -35.63
C PRO A 610 4.55 8.13 -36.41
N GLU A 611 4.98 8.03 -37.67
CA GLU A 611 4.95 6.77 -38.42
C GLU A 611 6.11 5.85 -38.05
N LYS A 612 7.26 6.41 -37.65
CA LYS A 612 8.51 5.67 -37.36
C LYS A 612 8.89 5.60 -35.88
N ASP A 613 8.50 6.61 -35.10
CA ASP A 613 8.94 6.85 -33.71
C ASP A 613 7.76 6.89 -32.73
N LEU A 614 8.05 6.85 -31.42
CA LEU A 614 7.03 6.99 -30.38
C LEU A 614 6.92 8.44 -29.85
N GLN A 615 8.02 9.01 -29.33
CA GLN A 615 8.12 10.35 -28.75
C GLN A 615 9.58 10.68 -28.39
N PHE A 616 9.89 11.94 -28.06
CA PHE A 616 11.15 12.26 -27.36
C PHE A 616 11.11 11.76 -25.90
N GLY A 617 12.24 11.26 -25.41
CA GLY A 617 12.45 10.90 -24.00
C GLY A 617 13.13 12.02 -23.22
N GLY A 618 12.67 12.29 -21.99
CA GLY A 618 13.32 13.24 -21.09
C GLY A 618 13.27 14.69 -21.60
N GLY A 619 14.44 15.30 -21.77
CA GLY A 619 14.66 16.56 -22.46
C GLY A 619 16.07 16.55 -23.09
N PRO A 620 16.35 17.40 -24.09
CA PRO A 620 17.66 17.47 -24.72
C PRO A 620 18.72 18.08 -23.80
N TRP A 621 20.00 17.89 -24.11
CA TRP A 621 21.11 18.57 -23.45
C TRP A 621 22.28 18.83 -24.42
N TRP A 622 23.15 19.77 -24.08
CA TRP A 622 24.37 20.06 -24.85
C TRP A 622 25.53 19.17 -24.36
N THR A 623 26.47 18.85 -25.24
CA THR A 623 27.80 18.40 -24.81
C THR A 623 28.56 19.54 -24.12
N PRO A 624 29.50 19.27 -23.18
CA PRO A 624 30.23 20.32 -22.47
C PRO A 624 31.02 21.28 -23.37
N ASP A 625 31.45 20.79 -24.54
CA ASP A 625 32.14 21.54 -25.58
C ASP A 625 31.20 22.33 -26.53
N GLY A 626 29.88 22.20 -26.37
CA GLY A 626 28.87 22.84 -27.22
C GLY A 626 28.78 22.33 -28.67
N ARG A 627 29.57 21.32 -29.07
CA ARG A 627 29.61 20.79 -30.45
C ARG A 627 28.36 20.02 -30.85
N TYR A 628 27.66 19.41 -29.89
CA TYR A 628 26.49 18.58 -30.16
C TYR A 628 25.36 18.83 -29.16
N ILE A 629 24.14 18.60 -29.64
CA ILE A 629 22.93 18.45 -28.84
C ILE A 629 22.62 16.95 -28.79
N PHE A 630 22.54 16.39 -27.60
CA PHE A 630 22.09 15.02 -27.36
C PHE A 630 20.59 15.03 -27.01
N PHE A 631 19.89 14.01 -27.48
CA PHE A 631 18.46 13.80 -27.21
C PHE A 631 18.14 12.30 -27.20
N ILE A 632 16.93 11.96 -26.77
CA ILE A 632 16.48 10.57 -26.65
C ILE A 632 15.21 10.35 -27.47
N LYS A 633 15.14 9.23 -28.20
CA LYS A 633 14.01 8.83 -29.03
C LYS A 633 13.38 7.54 -28.48
N GLY A 634 12.08 7.54 -28.23
CA GLY A 634 11.32 6.34 -27.86
C GLY A 634 11.03 5.47 -29.08
N VAL A 635 11.24 4.16 -28.96
CA VAL A 635 11.12 3.21 -30.08
C VAL A 635 9.65 2.84 -30.32
N LYS A 636 9.19 2.97 -31.57
CA LYS A 636 7.83 2.54 -31.95
C LYS A 636 7.73 1.01 -31.90
N GLY A 637 6.61 0.49 -31.39
CA GLY A 637 6.40 -0.95 -31.17
C GLY A 637 7.13 -1.53 -29.94
N ALA A 638 8.13 -0.84 -29.40
CA ALA A 638 8.85 -1.22 -28.18
C ALA A 638 8.71 -0.12 -27.10
N PRO A 639 7.52 0.02 -26.47
CA PRO A 639 7.35 0.96 -25.36
C PRO A 639 8.36 0.67 -24.24
N MET A 640 8.81 1.72 -23.56
CA MET A 640 9.87 1.65 -22.54
C MET A 640 11.25 1.21 -23.07
N GLN A 641 11.49 1.29 -24.39
CA GLN A 641 12.83 1.31 -24.98
C GLN A 641 13.16 2.69 -25.53
N TRP A 642 14.34 3.20 -25.18
CA TRP A 642 14.77 4.56 -25.47
C TRP A 642 16.17 4.58 -26.09
N GLN A 643 16.34 5.19 -27.26
CA GLN A 643 17.64 5.27 -27.94
C GLN A 643 18.29 6.64 -27.72
N LEU A 644 19.61 6.67 -27.54
CA LEU A 644 20.39 7.92 -27.48
C LEU A 644 20.80 8.37 -28.89
N TRP A 645 20.62 9.66 -29.16
CA TRP A 645 20.96 10.31 -30.44
C TRP A 645 21.70 11.63 -30.21
N ARG A 646 22.47 12.06 -31.21
CA ARG A 646 23.03 13.43 -31.28
C ARG A 646 22.68 14.11 -32.61
N ILE A 647 22.75 15.43 -32.61
CA ILE A 647 22.74 16.29 -33.80
C ILE A 647 23.67 17.48 -33.57
N ALA A 648 24.23 18.08 -34.63
CA ALA A 648 24.95 19.35 -34.49
C ALA A 648 23.94 20.50 -34.33
N PRO A 649 24.25 21.55 -33.55
CA PRO A 649 23.39 22.72 -33.43
C PRO A 649 23.27 23.53 -34.74
N GLU A 650 24.14 23.26 -35.71
CA GLU A 650 24.08 23.75 -37.09
C GLU A 650 23.17 22.90 -38.01
N GLY A 651 22.52 21.85 -37.48
CA GLY A 651 21.63 20.94 -38.22
C GLY A 651 22.33 19.70 -38.79
N GLY A 652 21.73 19.11 -39.83
CA GLY A 652 22.21 17.87 -40.47
C GLY A 652 21.53 16.61 -39.93
N GLU A 653 21.96 15.44 -40.43
CA GLU A 653 21.33 14.16 -40.08
C GLU A 653 21.56 13.75 -38.61
N PRO A 654 20.50 13.35 -37.87
CA PRO A 654 20.64 12.85 -36.50
C PRO A 654 21.38 11.50 -36.45
N GLN A 655 22.34 11.36 -35.54
CA GLN A 655 23.19 10.17 -35.41
C GLN A 655 22.83 9.38 -34.15
N ARG A 656 22.53 8.08 -34.29
CA ARG A 656 22.29 7.17 -33.16
C ARG A 656 23.60 6.76 -32.50
N LEU A 657 23.70 6.85 -31.18
CA LEU A 657 24.94 6.66 -30.42
C LEU A 657 25.11 5.25 -29.83
N GLY A 658 24.58 4.23 -30.51
CA GLY A 658 24.62 2.80 -30.12
C GLY A 658 23.74 2.41 -28.94
N LEU A 659 23.58 3.31 -27.95
CA LEU A 659 22.86 3.04 -26.71
C LEU A 659 21.35 2.87 -26.89
N THR A 660 20.82 1.85 -26.21
CA THR A 660 19.39 1.69 -25.92
C THR A 660 19.21 1.52 -24.40
N ILE A 661 18.32 2.29 -23.80
CA ILE A 661 18.05 2.35 -22.36
C ILE A 661 16.67 1.71 -22.12
N PRO A 662 16.57 0.61 -21.34
CA PRO A 662 15.31 -0.01 -20.98
C PRO A 662 14.63 0.73 -19.81
N GLY A 663 13.31 0.55 -19.69
CA GLY A 663 12.50 1.02 -18.56
C GLY A 663 11.89 2.41 -18.76
N ARG A 664 11.37 2.98 -17.67
CA ARG A 664 10.93 4.38 -17.60
C ARG A 664 12.12 5.25 -17.24
N LEU A 665 12.47 6.23 -18.07
CA LEU A 665 13.53 7.20 -17.75
C LEU A 665 13.14 8.01 -16.50
N MET A 666 14.06 8.08 -15.55
CA MET A 666 13.95 8.91 -14.35
C MET A 666 14.80 10.16 -14.55
N GLY A 667 14.16 11.26 -14.93
CA GLY A 667 14.82 12.50 -15.30
C GLY A 667 15.37 12.49 -16.73
N SER A 668 16.48 13.19 -16.96
CA SER A 668 17.23 13.19 -18.23
C SER A 668 18.70 12.87 -17.91
N PRO A 669 19.42 12.09 -18.74
CA PRO A 669 20.83 11.81 -18.52
C PRO A 669 21.68 13.07 -18.37
N GLN A 670 22.73 12.99 -17.54
CA GLN A 670 23.66 14.08 -17.29
C GLN A 670 25.02 13.76 -17.91
N PRO A 671 25.51 14.57 -18.87
CA PRO A 671 26.87 14.44 -19.37
C PRO A 671 27.86 14.82 -18.27
N HIS A 672 28.94 14.07 -18.17
CA HIS A 672 30.05 14.40 -17.29
C HIS A 672 30.87 15.57 -17.89
N PRO A 673 31.45 16.48 -17.08
CA PRO A 673 32.20 17.64 -17.59
C PRO A 673 33.34 17.33 -18.58
N ASP A 674 33.98 16.16 -18.48
CA ASP A 674 35.02 15.68 -19.44
C ASP A 674 34.49 15.27 -20.83
N GLY A 675 33.16 15.24 -21.04
CA GLY A 675 32.52 14.81 -22.29
C GLY A 675 32.62 13.31 -22.61
N ARG A 676 33.29 12.50 -21.78
CA ARG A 676 33.56 11.06 -21.99
C ARG A 676 32.63 10.14 -21.23
N ARG A 677 31.78 10.65 -20.34
CA ARG A 677 30.87 9.84 -19.52
C ARG A 677 29.46 10.41 -19.49
N LEU A 678 28.47 9.53 -19.40
CA LEU A 678 27.05 9.88 -19.34
C LEU A 678 26.37 9.11 -18.20
N ALA A 679 25.92 9.81 -17.16
CA ALA A 679 25.13 9.20 -16.10
C ALA A 679 23.65 9.26 -16.46
N MET A 680 22.92 8.18 -16.22
CA MET A 680 21.49 8.05 -16.48
C MET A 680 20.82 7.23 -15.38
N SER A 681 19.52 7.47 -15.17
CA SER A 681 18.69 6.58 -14.37
C SER A 681 17.43 6.19 -15.13
N SER A 682 17.15 4.90 -15.15
CA SER A 682 15.82 4.37 -15.48
C SER A 682 15.31 3.51 -14.33
N VAL A 683 13.99 3.44 -14.24
CA VAL A 683 13.25 2.48 -13.41
C VAL A 683 12.69 1.42 -14.32
N GLU A 684 13.03 0.18 -14.05
CA GLU A 684 12.23 -0.96 -14.49
C GLU A 684 11.19 -1.22 -13.39
N PRO A 685 9.88 -1.10 -13.68
CA PRO A 685 8.87 -1.60 -12.75
C PRO A 685 9.08 -3.10 -12.63
N ARG A 686 9.40 -3.54 -11.40
CA ARG A 686 9.59 -4.95 -11.07
C ARG A 686 8.64 -5.27 -9.95
N ILE A 687 7.72 -6.19 -10.21
CA ILE A 687 6.86 -6.77 -9.20
C ILE A 687 7.56 -8.04 -8.69
N GLU A 688 7.85 -8.05 -7.39
CA GLU A 688 8.41 -9.21 -6.71
C GLU A 688 7.32 -9.98 -5.98
N VAL A 689 7.41 -11.31 -6.00
CA VAL A 689 6.54 -12.17 -5.21
C VAL A 689 7.29 -12.62 -3.97
N TRP A 690 6.63 -12.46 -2.83
CA TRP A 690 7.14 -12.78 -1.49
C TRP A 690 6.15 -13.67 -0.76
N VAL A 691 6.65 -14.39 0.25
CA VAL A 691 5.83 -15.20 1.16
C VAL A 691 6.20 -14.90 2.61
N MET A 692 5.17 -14.84 3.46
CA MET A 692 5.23 -14.63 4.90
C MET A 692 4.64 -15.84 5.63
N GLU A 693 5.40 -16.41 6.56
CA GLU A 693 5.14 -17.65 7.28
C GLU A 693 5.28 -17.40 8.79
N ASN A 694 4.67 -18.23 9.64
CA ASN A 694 4.69 -18.11 11.10
C ASN A 694 4.05 -16.85 11.71
N PHE A 695 3.21 -16.11 10.96
CA PHE A 695 2.51 -14.92 11.47
C PHE A 695 1.18 -15.22 12.19
N LEU A 696 0.63 -16.42 12.01
CA LEU A 696 -0.59 -16.85 12.70
C LEU A 696 -0.25 -17.31 14.13
N PRO A 697 -1.07 -16.94 15.15
CA PRO A 697 -0.93 -17.51 16.48
C PRO A 697 -0.99 -19.04 16.45
N LYS A 698 -0.09 -19.70 17.17
CA LYS A 698 -0.11 -21.17 17.27
C LYS A 698 -1.42 -21.62 17.93
N PRO A 699 -2.11 -22.65 17.40
CA PRO A 699 -3.24 -23.23 18.09
C PRO A 699 -2.76 -23.77 19.45
N ALA A 700 -3.57 -23.60 20.49
CA ALA A 700 -3.32 -24.22 21.78
C ALA A 700 -3.18 -25.75 21.59
N PRO A 701 -2.25 -26.41 22.29
CA PRO A 701 -2.13 -27.87 22.22
C PRO A 701 -3.46 -28.52 22.59
N LYS A 702 -3.85 -29.55 21.83
CA LYS A 702 -5.04 -30.35 22.17
C LYS A 702 -4.76 -31.09 23.48
N SER A 703 -5.53 -30.76 24.51
CA SER A 703 -5.67 -31.52 25.76
C SER A 703 -6.46 -32.80 25.51
#